data_AF-A0A815EAE7-F1
#
_entry.id   AF-A0A815EAE7-F1
#
_cell.length_a   1.000
_cell.length_b   1.000
_cell.length_c   1.000
_cell.angle_alpha   90.00
_cell.angle_beta   90.00
_cell.angle_gamma   90.00
#
_symmetry.space_group_name_H-M   'P 1'
#
loop_
_entity.id
_entity.type
_entity.pdbx_description
1 polymer ?
#
loop_
_entity_poly.entity_id
_entity_poly.type
_entity_poly.pdbx_seq_one_letter_code
_entity_poly.pdbx_strand_id
1 'polypeptide(L)'
;MNITIREIQVDVARHMMQLSPNDTQVRNIVMQMNMGEGKTSVIIPMLALSLCSPLSSLVRVVVLKSLFHMNYQSLRFKLGGLLNRRIFSFACRRNMDFNHIQVNQIFDRLQQGLRRCDIILVSPEAILSFDLLMIDKCRRHEFDTARSMLIVQRWLKTFARDVLDESDEILHCKYQLIYTVGAQQQVDGGVERWKLIQLILNSVRKFATDIAQSDPDDSCYKSPKCKSAFPEFRLLSHQPYAKLSAKIVHDWLNQKSYRKTDKQTILSFIFDMNTSVDALVHRFSSNDIQSFLIIRGLLSTEVLLVALKKRYRVHYGVNSHTSFNRLMAVPFRAKDVPAERTEFGHPDIALVLTQLSYYYSGLNDSQMIQCFNRLSEEERDPESIYDEWISQEDENDVPQIYFGYAIGILIIDFNPQVNGSAESSSPNESDTSATSVMSTLDQPVISSPLINRLYLGFAVVHLISAFLYWWAWAGRSWLDVIMIPEYLNHIEAGLYLWSAIWYSREDTLGGYYTLSVHKIELAAAIVELFASFGWIMSWYMTYIRTLGRGFTLDDPDVIAYSCTTISSIVYLVYNIQINVKPELYGTYYLFTYGDIVYFVGACYYIFASLRDDHWFWFLPLAGQYGVAPGRVHVETKNLPQLGKPMVLITDVCRRRIRKVEPTESKAVDLVMVSYL
;
A
#
# COMPACT_ATOMS: atom_id res chain seq x y z
N MET A 1 -6.07 14.03 42.03
CA MET A 1 -5.70 14.91 40.90
C MET A 1 -4.73 15.94 41.46
N ASN A 2 -3.44 15.92 41.07
CA ASN A 2 -2.46 16.88 41.60
C ASN A 2 -2.24 17.98 40.54
N ILE A 3 -3.20 18.89 40.42
CA ILE A 3 -3.19 19.97 39.42
C ILE A 3 -3.28 21.30 40.15
N THR A 4 -2.29 22.16 39.94
CA THR A 4 -2.33 23.56 40.36
C THR A 4 -2.74 24.40 39.15
N ILE A 5 -3.88 25.09 39.27
CA ILE A 5 -4.39 25.97 38.21
C ILE A 5 -3.64 27.29 38.28
N ARG A 6 -3.05 27.73 37.16
CA ARG A 6 -2.32 28.99 37.04
C ARG A 6 -3.28 30.13 36.73
N GLU A 7 -2.96 31.33 37.19
CA GLU A 7 -3.78 32.55 36.98
C GLU A 7 -4.10 32.78 35.49
N ILE A 8 -3.09 32.70 34.62
CA ILE A 8 -3.28 32.84 33.16
C ILE A 8 -4.30 31.86 32.58
N GLN A 9 -4.37 30.61 33.09
CA GLN A 9 -5.34 29.62 32.62
C GLN A 9 -6.76 30.01 33.04
N VAL A 10 -6.91 30.58 34.24
CA VAL A 10 -8.20 31.07 34.73
C VAL A 10 -8.65 32.28 33.93
N ASP A 11 -7.76 33.22 33.63
CA ASP A 11 -8.11 34.43 32.89
C ASP A 11 -8.53 34.12 31.46
N VAL A 12 -7.78 33.24 30.78
CA VAL A 12 -8.16 32.74 29.45
C VAL A 12 -9.51 32.01 29.51
N ALA A 13 -9.70 31.11 30.49
CA ALA A 13 -10.96 30.39 30.64
C ALA A 13 -12.13 31.35 30.91
N ARG A 14 -12.00 32.30 31.83
CA ARG A 14 -13.02 33.32 32.11
C ARG A 14 -13.35 34.14 30.87
N HIS A 15 -12.36 34.57 30.12
CA HIS A 15 -12.57 35.35 28.90
C HIS A 15 -13.37 34.55 27.86
N MET A 16 -13.06 33.25 27.69
CA MET A 16 -13.80 32.37 26.79
C MET A 16 -15.19 31.96 27.32
N MET A 17 -15.40 32.00 28.64
CA MET A 17 -16.70 31.78 29.30
C MET A 17 -17.63 32.98 29.23
N GLN A 18 -17.06 34.19 29.23
CA GLN A 18 -17.80 35.44 29.28
C GLN A 18 -18.61 35.66 28.00
N LEU A 19 -19.89 35.27 28.06
CA LEU A 19 -20.95 35.93 27.32
C LEU A 19 -21.24 37.21 28.10
N SER A 20 -20.83 38.38 27.60
CA SER A 20 -21.24 39.63 28.24
C SER A 20 -22.77 39.63 28.35
N PRO A 21 -23.37 39.90 29.53
CA PRO A 21 -24.82 39.86 29.70
C PRO A 21 -25.57 40.88 28.81
N ASN A 22 -24.84 41.84 28.24
CA ASN A 22 -25.35 42.85 27.30
C ASN A 22 -25.06 42.53 25.82
N ASP A 23 -24.33 41.46 25.51
CA ASP A 23 -24.05 41.02 24.14
C ASP A 23 -25.12 40.00 23.74
N THR A 24 -26.10 40.46 22.95
CA THR A 24 -27.15 39.60 22.37
C THR A 24 -26.64 38.69 21.25
N GLN A 25 -25.35 38.81 20.88
CA GLN A 25 -24.70 37.96 19.89
C GLN A 25 -23.70 37.01 20.55
N VAL A 26 -23.91 35.70 20.34
CA VAL A 26 -22.92 34.66 20.62
C VAL A 26 -21.73 34.91 19.70
N ARG A 27 -20.59 35.34 20.26
CA ARG A 27 -19.35 35.54 19.51
C ARG A 27 -18.49 34.27 19.54
N ASN A 28 -17.90 33.93 18.40
CA ASN A 28 -16.85 32.92 18.32
C ASN A 28 -15.55 33.53 18.84
N ILE A 29 -14.84 32.81 19.71
CA ILE A 29 -13.60 33.29 20.35
C ILE A 29 -12.47 32.31 20.01
N VAL A 30 -11.32 32.86 19.61
CA VAL A 30 -10.08 32.11 19.39
C VAL A 30 -9.02 32.70 20.30
N MET A 31 -8.31 31.84 21.05
CA MET A 31 -7.24 32.24 21.96
C MET A 31 -5.97 31.49 21.59
N GLN A 32 -4.85 32.20 21.57
CA GLN A 32 -3.52 31.61 21.36
C GLN A 32 -2.78 31.53 22.70
N MET A 33 -2.19 30.38 22.97
CA MET A 33 -1.34 30.14 24.15
C MET A 33 -0.09 29.37 23.73
N ASN A 34 0.99 29.48 24.49
CA ASN A 34 2.19 28.71 24.20
C ASN A 34 1.95 27.21 24.41
N MET A 35 2.77 26.38 23.77
CA MET A 35 2.73 24.93 23.97
C MET A 35 3.11 24.58 25.41
N GLY A 36 2.40 23.63 26.02
CA GLY A 36 2.66 23.21 27.40
C GLY A 36 2.05 24.09 28.50
N GLU A 37 1.34 25.18 28.15
CA GLU A 37 0.65 26.03 29.15
C GLU A 37 -0.64 25.42 29.71
N GLY A 38 -1.00 24.21 29.29
CA GLY A 38 -2.14 23.47 29.84
C GLY A 38 -3.50 23.81 29.22
N LYS A 39 -3.53 24.18 27.93
CA LYS A 39 -4.76 24.37 27.13
C LYS A 39 -5.72 23.18 27.29
N THR A 40 -5.27 22.02 26.82
CA THR A 40 -6.02 20.76 26.84
C THR A 40 -6.20 20.21 28.25
N SER A 41 -5.21 20.42 29.12
CA SER A 41 -5.19 19.78 30.44
C SER A 41 -6.02 20.52 31.50
N VAL A 42 -6.19 21.84 31.38
CA VAL A 42 -6.87 22.66 32.40
C VAL A 42 -8.04 23.45 31.80
N ILE A 43 -7.80 24.19 30.70
CA ILE A 43 -8.79 25.13 30.16
C ILE A 43 -9.96 24.41 29.50
N ILE A 44 -9.71 23.41 28.64
CA ILE A 44 -10.80 22.65 28.00
C ILE A 44 -11.75 22.01 29.03
N PRO A 45 -11.28 21.31 30.09
CA PRO A 45 -12.16 20.84 31.15
C PRO A 45 -13.00 21.93 31.82
N MET A 46 -12.40 23.10 32.10
CA MET A 46 -13.11 24.23 32.71
C MET A 46 -14.20 24.77 31.77
N LEU A 47 -13.87 24.95 30.49
CA LEU A 47 -14.84 25.35 29.46
C LEU A 47 -15.95 24.31 29.34
N ALA A 48 -15.62 23.03 29.23
CA ALA A 48 -16.62 21.98 29.08
C ALA A 48 -17.62 21.93 30.23
N LEU A 49 -17.22 22.25 31.46
CA LEU A 49 -18.13 22.36 32.60
C LEU A 49 -18.99 23.62 32.57
N SER A 50 -18.37 24.77 32.30
CA SER A 50 -19.01 26.08 32.39
C SER A 50 -19.98 26.38 31.25
N LEU A 51 -19.68 25.86 30.05
CA LEU A 51 -20.45 26.15 28.84
C LEU A 51 -21.65 25.20 28.67
N CYS A 52 -21.71 24.11 29.45
CA CYS A 52 -22.85 23.20 29.47
C CYS A 52 -24.07 23.89 30.12
N SER A 53 -25.23 23.73 29.50
CA SER A 53 -26.51 24.19 30.04
C SER A 53 -27.59 23.15 29.71
N PRO A 54 -28.34 22.65 30.71
CA PRO A 54 -29.25 21.51 30.54
C PRO A 54 -30.42 21.77 29.59
N LEU A 55 -30.67 23.03 29.24
CA LEU A 55 -31.77 23.44 28.36
C LEU A 55 -31.29 24.09 27.05
N SER A 56 -30.03 24.48 26.94
CA SER A 56 -29.57 25.32 25.83
C SER A 56 -28.23 24.95 25.20
N SER A 57 -27.38 24.16 25.87
CA SER A 57 -26.01 23.93 25.38
C SER A 57 -25.46 22.57 25.78
N LEU A 58 -25.20 21.73 24.78
CA LEU A 58 -24.46 20.49 24.87
C LEU A 58 -23.03 20.73 24.38
N VAL A 59 -22.05 20.63 25.27
CA VAL A 59 -20.66 20.90 24.88
C VAL A 59 -20.10 19.73 24.08
N ARG A 60 -19.52 20.07 22.93
CA ARG A 60 -18.82 19.14 22.04
C ARG A 60 -17.37 19.57 21.89
N VAL A 61 -16.47 18.81 22.48
CA VAL A 61 -15.03 19.01 22.36
C VAL A 61 -14.55 18.30 21.10
N VAL A 62 -14.00 19.08 20.17
CA VAL A 62 -13.50 18.61 18.88
C VAL A 62 -11.98 18.56 18.95
N VAL A 63 -11.42 17.37 18.74
CA VAL A 63 -9.97 17.13 18.83
C VAL A 63 -9.47 16.40 17.60
N LEU A 64 -8.19 16.59 17.28
CA LEU A 64 -7.50 15.82 16.24
C LEU A 64 -7.57 14.33 16.56
N LYS A 65 -7.72 13.50 15.52
CA LYS A 65 -7.86 12.05 15.66
C LYS A 65 -6.68 11.38 16.38
N SER A 66 -5.46 11.87 16.17
CA SER A 66 -4.24 11.42 16.86
C SER A 66 -4.28 11.66 18.37
N LEU A 67 -4.95 12.74 18.80
CA LEU A 67 -5.07 13.15 20.20
C LEU A 67 -6.32 12.61 20.89
N PHE A 68 -7.20 11.93 20.15
CA PHE A 68 -8.53 11.52 20.63
C PHE A 68 -8.47 10.64 21.89
N HIS A 69 -7.66 9.58 21.88
CA HIS A 69 -7.59 8.64 22.99
C HIS A 69 -7.03 9.28 24.27
N MET A 70 -5.96 10.07 24.11
CA MET A 70 -5.34 10.81 25.21
C MET A 70 -6.33 11.80 25.83
N ASN A 71 -7.04 12.57 25.00
CA ASN A 71 -8.06 13.51 25.43
C ASN A 71 -9.24 12.83 26.13
N TYR A 72 -9.71 11.71 25.58
CA TYR A 72 -10.79 10.92 26.17
C TYR A 72 -10.45 10.47 27.60
N GLN A 73 -9.26 9.88 27.80
CA GLN A 73 -8.80 9.45 29.11
C GLN A 73 -8.65 10.63 30.07
N SER A 74 -8.06 11.72 29.61
CA SER A 74 -7.82 12.93 30.42
C SER A 74 -9.14 13.57 30.89
N LEU A 75 -10.09 13.77 29.98
CA LEU A 75 -11.40 14.35 30.29
C LEU A 75 -12.21 13.42 31.19
N ARG A 76 -12.21 12.11 30.91
CA ARG A 76 -12.92 11.13 31.74
C ARG A 76 -12.38 11.09 33.17
N PHE A 77 -11.06 11.09 33.33
CA PHE A 77 -10.42 11.12 34.64
C PHE A 77 -10.77 12.41 35.41
N LYS A 78 -10.82 13.55 34.73
CA LYS A 78 -11.06 14.84 35.36
C LYS A 78 -12.52 15.11 35.70
N LEU A 79 -13.41 14.78 34.76
CA LEU A 79 -14.81 15.20 34.80
C LEU A 79 -15.74 14.06 35.23
N GLY A 80 -15.34 12.80 35.06
CA GLY A 80 -16.16 11.63 35.38
C GLY A 80 -16.22 11.26 36.86
N GLY A 81 -15.33 11.79 37.69
CA GLY A 81 -15.30 11.55 39.14
C GLY A 81 -16.33 12.40 39.90
N LEU A 82 -15.87 13.22 40.84
CA LEU A 82 -16.73 14.07 41.69
C LEU A 82 -17.66 15.00 40.89
N LEU A 83 -17.23 15.44 39.71
CA LEU A 83 -18.02 16.31 38.84
C LEU A 83 -19.14 15.56 38.09
N ASN A 84 -19.09 14.22 38.09
CA ASN A 84 -20.08 13.30 37.56
C ASN A 84 -20.57 13.69 36.15
N ARG A 85 -19.63 14.03 35.25
CA ARG A 85 -19.90 14.29 33.83
C ARG A 85 -19.41 13.12 33.00
N ARG A 86 -20.31 12.54 32.20
CA ARG A 86 -19.93 11.46 31.29
C ARG A 86 -19.28 12.07 30.05
N ILE A 87 -18.25 11.38 29.55
CA ILE A 87 -17.62 11.71 28.27
C ILE A 87 -18.15 10.74 27.23
N PHE A 88 -18.99 11.24 26.33
CA PHE A 88 -19.56 10.49 25.23
C PHE A 88 -18.65 10.61 24.00
N SER A 89 -18.03 9.50 23.58
CA SER A 89 -17.27 9.47 22.34
C SER A 89 -18.20 9.30 21.16
N PHE A 90 -18.27 10.30 20.28
CA PHE A 90 -18.97 10.18 19.00
C PHE A 90 -17.97 9.85 17.89
N ALA A 91 -18.15 8.69 17.26
CA ALA A 91 -17.34 8.25 16.13
C ALA A 91 -18.25 7.85 14.98
N CYS A 92 -17.93 8.33 13.78
CA CYS A 92 -18.68 8.05 12.57
C CYS A 92 -17.69 7.78 11.43
N ARG A 93 -17.94 6.76 10.61
CA ARG A 93 -17.12 6.38 9.45
C ARG A 93 -18.01 6.01 8.28
N ARG A 94 -17.52 6.20 7.06
CA ARG A 94 -18.25 5.89 5.82
C ARG A 94 -18.82 4.48 5.74
N ASN A 95 -18.14 3.49 6.32
CA ASN A 95 -18.57 2.08 6.27
C ASN A 95 -19.57 1.70 7.37
N MET A 96 -19.96 2.64 8.23
CA MET A 96 -20.99 2.40 9.23
C MET A 96 -22.36 2.43 8.56
N ASP A 97 -23.07 1.31 8.65
CA ASP A 97 -24.42 1.18 8.12
C ASP A 97 -25.44 1.49 9.21
N PHE A 98 -25.76 2.76 9.37
CA PHE A 98 -26.79 3.18 10.33
C PHE A 98 -28.18 2.84 9.81
N ASN A 99 -29.02 2.31 10.69
CA ASN A 99 -30.47 2.27 10.47
C ASN A 99 -31.18 3.36 11.30
N HIS A 100 -32.44 3.66 10.95
CA HIS A 100 -33.21 4.70 11.64
C HIS A 100 -33.32 4.49 13.17
N ILE A 101 -33.38 3.23 13.64
CA ILE A 101 -33.46 2.88 15.07
C ILE A 101 -32.17 3.29 15.79
N GLN A 102 -31.01 2.93 15.22
CA GLN A 102 -29.70 3.28 15.77
C GLN A 102 -29.48 4.79 15.80
N VAL A 103 -29.91 5.51 14.76
CA VAL A 103 -29.84 6.98 14.74
C VAL A 103 -30.71 7.59 15.82
N ASN A 104 -31.91 7.07 16.03
CA ASN A 104 -32.80 7.53 17.12
C ASN A 104 -32.20 7.21 18.50
N GLN A 105 -31.56 6.06 18.69
CA GLN A 105 -30.84 5.75 19.94
C GLN A 105 -29.66 6.71 20.19
N ILE A 106 -28.93 7.09 19.13
CA ILE A 106 -27.90 8.13 19.22
C ILE A 106 -28.54 9.45 19.64
N PHE A 107 -29.67 9.81 19.04
CA PHE A 107 -30.39 11.04 19.37
C PHE A 107 -30.84 11.08 20.82
N ASP A 108 -31.44 10.00 21.33
CA ASP A 108 -31.87 9.88 22.72
C ASP A 108 -30.69 10.05 23.68
N ARG A 109 -29.53 9.47 23.35
CA ARG A 109 -28.30 9.63 24.15
C ARG A 109 -27.80 11.07 24.14
N LEU A 110 -27.86 11.75 23.01
CA LEU A 110 -27.48 13.17 22.91
C LEU A 110 -28.42 14.06 23.73
N GLN A 111 -29.73 13.81 23.67
CA GLN A 111 -30.72 14.53 24.46
C GLN A 111 -30.58 14.27 25.97
N GLN A 112 -30.30 13.03 26.37
CA GLN A 112 -29.97 12.71 27.77
C GLN A 112 -28.67 13.40 28.20
N GLY A 113 -27.68 13.44 27.31
CA GLY A 113 -26.41 14.12 27.52
C GLY A 113 -26.58 15.61 27.75
N LEU A 114 -27.43 16.28 26.96
CA LEU A 114 -27.81 17.69 27.17
C LEU A 114 -28.37 17.89 28.59
N ARG A 115 -29.40 17.12 28.98
CA ARG A 115 -30.04 17.27 30.31
C ARG A 115 -29.08 17.03 31.47
N ARG A 116 -28.13 16.11 31.30
CA ARG A 116 -27.12 15.76 32.32
C ARG A 116 -25.86 16.62 32.25
N CYS A 117 -25.77 17.54 31.29
CA CYS A 117 -24.57 18.31 31.00
C CYS A 117 -23.33 17.42 30.72
N ASP A 118 -23.55 16.25 30.13
CA ASP A 118 -22.49 15.37 29.64
C ASP A 118 -21.73 16.04 28.49
N ILE A 119 -20.54 15.56 28.19
CA ILE A 119 -19.63 16.16 27.21
C ILE A 119 -19.43 15.20 26.05
N ILE A 120 -19.59 15.69 24.83
CA ILE A 120 -19.26 14.93 23.63
C ILE A 120 -17.79 15.14 23.30
N LEU A 121 -17.06 14.07 23.07
CA LEU A 121 -15.75 14.10 22.44
C LEU A 121 -15.86 13.56 21.01
N VAL A 122 -15.40 14.33 20.04
CA VAL A 122 -15.54 14.02 18.61
C VAL A 122 -14.30 14.44 17.83
N SER A 123 -14.07 13.83 16.67
CA SER A 123 -13.08 14.31 15.71
C SER A 123 -13.76 15.03 14.53
N PRO A 124 -13.08 15.97 13.85
CA PRO A 124 -13.62 16.63 12.66
C PRO A 124 -14.10 15.62 11.60
N GLU A 125 -13.40 14.48 11.44
CA GLU A 125 -13.76 13.44 10.47
C GLU A 125 -15.14 12.87 10.77
N ALA A 126 -15.44 12.66 12.05
CA ALA A 126 -16.69 12.02 12.47
C ALA A 126 -17.89 12.96 12.26
N ILE A 127 -17.71 14.27 12.44
CA ILE A 127 -18.74 15.27 12.15
C ILE A 127 -19.05 15.24 10.65
N LEU A 128 -18.02 15.43 9.81
CA LEU A 128 -18.18 15.44 8.35
C LEU A 128 -18.68 14.09 7.82
N SER A 129 -18.21 12.97 8.37
CA SER A 129 -18.68 11.64 7.96
C SER A 129 -20.16 11.45 8.25
N PHE A 130 -20.67 11.97 9.37
CA PHE A 130 -22.09 11.90 9.71
C PHE A 130 -22.94 12.77 8.79
N ASP A 131 -22.42 13.95 8.42
CA ASP A 131 -23.03 14.84 7.44
C ASP A 131 -23.12 14.20 6.04
N LEU A 132 -22.01 13.64 5.55
CA LEU A 132 -21.94 13.01 4.24
C LEU A 132 -22.71 11.68 4.17
N LEU A 133 -22.76 10.90 5.26
CA LEU A 133 -23.55 9.66 5.29
C LEU A 133 -25.05 9.93 5.16
N MET A 134 -25.57 11.03 5.72
CA MET A 134 -26.97 11.41 5.53
C MET A 134 -27.27 11.62 4.03
N ILE A 135 -26.37 12.30 3.31
CA ILE A 135 -26.49 12.51 1.86
C ILE A 135 -26.38 11.17 1.11
N ASP A 136 -25.43 10.30 1.49
CA ASP A 136 -25.27 8.96 0.91
C ASP A 136 -26.54 8.11 1.10
N LYS A 137 -27.18 8.17 2.28
CA LYS A 137 -28.45 7.50 2.56
C LYS A 137 -29.60 8.03 1.70
N CYS A 138 -29.69 9.35 1.49
CA CYS A 138 -30.65 9.92 0.53
C CYS A 138 -30.43 9.36 -0.88
N ARG A 139 -29.18 9.22 -1.32
CA ARG A 139 -28.84 8.70 -2.66
C ARG A 139 -29.13 7.21 -2.83
N ARG A 140 -29.03 6.43 -1.75
CA ARG A 140 -29.44 5.02 -1.71
C ARG A 140 -30.95 4.82 -1.55
N HIS A 141 -31.74 5.90 -1.56
CA HIS A 141 -33.18 5.89 -1.32
C HIS A 141 -33.59 5.41 0.10
N GLU A 142 -32.68 5.48 1.07
CA GLU A 142 -32.94 5.15 2.48
C GLU A 142 -33.46 6.39 3.25
N PHE A 143 -34.61 6.90 2.82
CA PHE A 143 -35.11 8.21 3.27
C PHE A 143 -35.45 8.27 4.77
N ASP A 144 -35.93 7.19 5.38
CA ASP A 144 -36.27 7.17 6.80
C ASP A 144 -35.04 7.37 7.68
N THR A 145 -33.96 6.63 7.39
CA THR A 145 -32.68 6.78 8.06
C THR A 145 -32.11 8.18 7.82
N ALA A 146 -32.11 8.65 6.57
CA ALA A 146 -31.59 9.97 6.23
C ALA A 146 -32.36 11.10 6.94
N ARG A 147 -33.68 10.99 7.06
CA ARG A 147 -34.54 11.93 7.80
C ARG A 147 -34.19 11.94 9.28
N SER A 148 -34.02 10.78 9.92
CA SER A 148 -33.56 10.70 11.32
C SER A 148 -32.19 11.36 11.49
N MET A 149 -31.25 11.12 10.58
CA MET A 149 -29.92 11.76 10.64
C MET A 149 -29.99 13.27 10.49
N LEU A 150 -30.82 13.77 9.56
CA LEU A 150 -31.04 15.21 9.36
C LEU A 150 -31.63 15.88 10.60
N ILE A 151 -32.55 15.21 11.31
CA ILE A 151 -33.10 15.70 12.58
C ILE A 151 -31.98 15.86 13.61
N VAL A 152 -31.12 14.84 13.77
CA VAL A 152 -29.98 14.90 14.69
C VAL A 152 -29.02 16.03 14.32
N GLN A 153 -28.70 16.21 13.03
CA GLN A 153 -27.82 17.28 12.55
C GLN A 153 -28.38 18.68 12.84
N ARG A 154 -29.66 18.91 12.54
CA ARG A 154 -30.34 20.19 12.82
C ARG A 154 -30.36 20.49 14.31
N TRP A 155 -30.62 19.46 15.12
CA TRP A 155 -30.58 19.58 16.57
C TRP A 155 -29.19 19.91 17.07
N LEU A 156 -28.14 19.23 16.62
CA LEU A 156 -26.76 19.54 16.97
C LEU A 156 -26.35 20.95 16.55
N LYS A 157 -26.76 21.43 15.37
CA LYS A 157 -26.51 22.83 14.95
C LYS A 157 -27.15 23.87 15.88
N THR A 158 -28.21 23.50 16.58
CA THR A 158 -28.95 24.41 17.47
C THR A 158 -28.43 24.34 18.90
N PHE A 159 -28.13 23.14 19.40
CA PHE A 159 -27.82 22.90 20.81
C PHE A 159 -26.34 22.62 21.09
N ALA A 160 -25.53 22.25 20.10
CA ALA A 160 -24.12 21.97 20.34
C ALA A 160 -23.30 23.27 20.47
N ARG A 161 -22.43 23.30 21.48
CA ARG A 161 -21.42 24.35 21.64
C ARG A 161 -20.03 23.74 21.48
N ASP A 162 -19.36 24.11 20.41
CA ASP A 162 -18.09 23.50 20.00
C ASP A 162 -16.91 24.16 20.71
N VAL A 163 -16.00 23.32 21.23
CA VAL A 163 -14.69 23.72 21.76
C VAL A 163 -13.63 22.98 20.95
N LEU A 164 -12.83 23.71 20.20
CA LEU A 164 -11.82 23.18 19.29
C LEU A 164 -10.45 23.17 19.98
N ASP A 165 -9.79 22.00 20.05
CA ASP A 165 -8.37 21.89 20.43
C ASP A 165 -7.51 21.87 19.16
N GLU A 166 -6.41 22.62 19.12
CA GLU A 166 -5.58 22.81 17.91
C GLU A 166 -6.44 23.34 16.72
N SER A 167 -7.15 24.44 16.94
CA SER A 167 -8.11 25.02 15.99
C SER A 167 -7.48 25.40 14.64
N ASP A 168 -6.20 25.75 14.63
CA ASP A 168 -5.43 26.05 13.41
C ASP A 168 -5.27 24.81 12.52
N GLU A 169 -5.05 23.63 13.10
CA GLU A 169 -4.99 22.38 12.34
C GLU A 169 -6.40 21.90 11.94
N ILE A 170 -7.37 21.95 12.87
CA ILE A 170 -8.75 21.50 12.60
C ILE A 170 -9.41 22.32 11.48
N LEU A 171 -9.18 23.63 11.45
CA LEU A 171 -9.78 24.53 10.47
C LEU A 171 -8.89 24.74 9.23
N HIS A 172 -7.81 23.98 9.09
CA HIS A 172 -6.91 24.13 7.95
C HIS A 172 -7.64 23.74 6.65
N CYS A 173 -7.57 24.60 5.64
CA CYS A 173 -8.15 24.37 4.30
C CYS A 173 -7.68 23.09 3.57
N LYS A 174 -6.59 22.44 4.01
CA LYS A 174 -6.12 21.16 3.46
C LYS A 174 -6.97 19.99 3.95
N TYR A 175 -7.70 20.18 5.03
CA TYR A 175 -8.55 19.17 5.61
C TYR A 175 -9.83 19.06 4.78
N GLN A 176 -9.90 18.01 3.96
CA GLN A 176 -11.07 17.72 3.12
C GLN A 176 -11.43 16.24 3.27
N LEU A 177 -12.70 15.96 3.58
CA LEU A 177 -13.26 14.61 3.57
C LEU A 177 -14.13 14.46 2.32
N ILE A 178 -13.75 13.54 1.42
CA ILE A 178 -14.44 13.31 0.15
C ILE A 178 -15.12 11.95 0.18
N TYR A 179 -16.43 11.90 -0.08
CA TYR A 179 -17.17 10.67 -0.33
C TYR A 179 -17.37 10.53 -1.84
N THR A 180 -16.67 9.58 -2.43
CA THR A 180 -16.86 9.22 -3.85
C THR A 180 -18.24 8.58 -4.04
N VAL A 181 -18.98 8.94 -5.09
CA VAL A 181 -20.30 8.38 -5.36
C VAL A 181 -20.41 7.94 -6.82
N GLY A 182 -21.14 6.86 -7.06
CA GLY A 182 -21.34 6.29 -8.40
C GLY A 182 -20.27 5.27 -8.77
N ALA A 183 -20.27 4.88 -10.04
CA ALA A 183 -19.26 3.99 -10.60
C ALA A 183 -17.93 4.75 -10.80
N GLN A 184 -16.81 4.04 -10.68
CA GLN A 184 -15.51 4.59 -11.03
C GLN A 184 -15.50 4.96 -12.52
N GLN A 185 -15.11 6.19 -12.83
CA GLN A 185 -14.98 6.68 -14.20
C GLN A 185 -13.50 6.96 -14.53
N GLN A 186 -13.17 6.94 -15.81
CA GLN A 186 -11.87 7.41 -16.26
C GLN A 186 -11.77 8.92 -16.08
N VAL A 187 -10.57 9.40 -15.73
CA VAL A 187 -10.26 10.83 -15.76
C VAL A 187 -10.34 11.31 -17.21
N ASP A 188 -10.86 12.51 -17.44
CA ASP A 188 -10.93 13.11 -18.77
C ASP A 188 -9.57 13.05 -19.50
N GLY A 189 -9.55 12.68 -20.77
CA GLY A 189 -8.31 12.45 -21.53
C GLY A 189 -7.60 11.12 -21.24
N GLY A 190 -8.06 10.33 -20.26
CA GLY A 190 -7.69 8.94 -20.04
C GLY A 190 -6.19 8.65 -20.23
N VAL A 191 -5.89 7.75 -21.16
CA VAL A 191 -4.52 7.30 -21.47
C VAL A 191 -3.61 8.43 -21.92
N GLU A 192 -4.12 9.32 -22.76
CA GLU A 192 -3.34 10.40 -23.32
C GLU A 192 -2.92 11.41 -22.24
N ARG A 193 -3.74 11.60 -21.21
CA ARG A 193 -3.39 12.49 -20.09
C ARG A 193 -2.14 12.04 -19.36
N TRP A 194 -2.04 10.76 -18.98
CA TRP A 194 -0.85 10.30 -18.25
C TRP A 194 0.37 10.14 -19.15
N LYS A 195 0.20 9.80 -20.44
CA LYS A 195 1.29 9.83 -21.43
C LYS A 195 1.86 11.23 -21.61
N LEU A 196 0.98 12.25 -21.66
CA LEU A 196 1.42 13.63 -21.79
C LEU A 196 2.19 14.12 -20.56
N ILE A 197 1.77 13.67 -19.36
CA ILE A 197 2.55 13.91 -18.13
C ILE A 197 3.94 13.24 -18.22
N GLN A 198 4.05 12.01 -18.73
CA GLN A 198 5.35 11.35 -18.94
C GLN A 198 6.24 12.14 -19.90
N LEU A 199 5.69 12.65 -21.01
CA LEU A 199 6.42 13.50 -21.97
C LEU A 199 6.93 14.80 -21.31
N ILE A 200 6.10 15.44 -20.48
CA ILE A 200 6.48 16.62 -19.71
C ILE A 200 7.59 16.26 -18.71
N LEU A 201 7.48 15.16 -17.97
CA LEU A 201 8.50 14.72 -17.03
C LEU A 201 9.81 14.36 -17.74
N ASN A 202 9.77 13.76 -18.93
CA ASN A 202 10.96 13.54 -19.75
C ASN A 202 11.65 14.86 -20.13
N SER A 203 10.87 15.90 -20.44
CA SER A 203 11.40 17.25 -20.67
C SER A 203 12.00 17.84 -19.38
N VAL A 204 11.37 17.60 -18.22
CA VAL A 204 11.94 17.98 -16.91
C VAL A 204 13.28 17.29 -16.68
N ARG A 205 13.40 15.98 -16.92
CA ARG A 205 14.66 15.23 -16.83
C ARG A 205 15.75 15.85 -17.70
N LYS A 206 15.42 16.18 -18.96
CA LYS A 206 16.34 16.79 -19.94
C LYS A 206 16.86 18.16 -19.50
N PHE A 207 16.00 19.00 -18.93
CA PHE A 207 16.35 20.39 -18.57
C PHE A 207 16.75 20.57 -17.10
N ALA A 208 16.60 19.56 -16.24
CA ALA A 208 16.85 19.65 -14.80
C ALA A 208 18.26 20.17 -14.47
N THR A 209 19.30 19.66 -15.16
CA THR A 209 20.70 20.05 -14.92
C THR A 209 20.94 21.53 -15.27
N ASP A 210 20.41 21.98 -16.41
CA ASP A 210 20.55 23.36 -16.88
C ASP A 210 19.82 24.37 -15.96
N ILE A 211 18.62 24.01 -15.51
CA ILE A 211 17.88 24.82 -14.52
C ILE A 211 18.62 24.84 -13.18
N ALA A 212 19.18 23.72 -12.74
CA ALA A 212 19.91 23.66 -11.48
C ALA A 212 21.22 24.46 -11.49
N GLN A 213 21.90 24.50 -12.64
CA GLN A 213 23.11 25.31 -12.81
C GLN A 213 22.81 26.81 -12.91
N SER A 214 21.68 27.17 -13.52
CA SER A 214 21.30 28.58 -13.68
C SER A 214 20.68 29.19 -12.42
N ASP A 215 19.98 28.40 -11.60
CA ASP A 215 19.34 28.84 -10.36
C ASP A 215 19.66 27.89 -9.18
N PRO A 216 20.91 27.81 -8.71
CA PRO A 216 21.35 26.82 -7.71
C PRO A 216 20.74 27.02 -6.32
N ASP A 217 20.47 28.26 -5.93
CA ASP A 217 19.88 28.56 -4.60
C ASP A 217 18.37 28.24 -4.54
N ASP A 218 17.72 28.16 -5.70
CA ASP A 218 16.26 28.00 -5.83
C ASP A 218 15.86 26.63 -6.38
N SER A 219 16.82 25.71 -6.50
CA SER A 219 16.60 24.35 -6.97
C SER A 219 17.39 23.35 -6.14
N CYS A 220 16.93 22.10 -6.12
CA CYS A 220 17.69 20.98 -5.57
C CYS A 220 17.86 19.97 -6.69
N TYR A 221 19.11 19.63 -7.00
CA TYR A 221 19.43 18.64 -8.02
C TYR A 221 20.42 17.63 -7.45
N LYS A 222 20.11 16.35 -7.65
CA LYS A 222 21.04 15.25 -7.39
C LYS A 222 21.22 14.48 -8.68
N SER A 223 22.48 14.31 -9.08
CA SER A 223 22.84 13.54 -10.27
C SER A 223 22.24 12.13 -10.18
N PRO A 224 21.67 11.62 -11.29
CA PRO A 224 21.14 10.26 -11.33
C PRO A 224 22.27 9.23 -11.25
N LYS A 225 21.92 7.98 -10.91
CA LYS A 225 22.88 6.86 -10.82
C LYS A 225 23.32 6.34 -12.19
N CYS A 226 22.40 6.31 -13.16
CA CYS A 226 22.64 5.95 -14.56
C CYS A 226 22.04 7.01 -15.48
N LYS A 227 22.31 6.92 -16.80
CA LYS A 227 21.87 7.92 -17.79
C LYS A 227 20.35 7.95 -17.97
N SER A 228 19.69 6.80 -17.89
CA SER A 228 18.23 6.70 -18.06
C SER A 228 17.48 7.22 -16.82
N ALA A 229 18.09 7.12 -15.64
CA ALA A 229 17.42 7.41 -14.38
C ALA A 229 17.00 8.88 -14.25
N PHE A 230 15.84 9.07 -13.63
CA PHE A 230 15.32 10.40 -13.35
C PHE A 230 16.11 11.04 -12.19
N PRO A 231 16.65 12.27 -12.36
CA PRO A 231 17.41 12.94 -11.30
C PRO A 231 16.49 13.35 -10.15
N GLU A 232 16.98 13.31 -8.90
CA GLU A 232 16.23 13.85 -7.76
C GLU A 232 16.22 15.38 -7.89
N PHE A 233 15.16 15.91 -8.52
CA PHE A 233 15.05 17.31 -8.89
C PHE A 233 13.85 17.96 -8.22
N ARG A 234 14.07 19.13 -7.61
CA ARG A 234 13.03 19.94 -6.96
C ARG A 234 13.25 21.42 -7.20
N LEU A 235 12.16 22.18 -7.17
CA LEU A 235 12.17 23.64 -7.25
C LEU A 235 11.73 24.23 -5.91
N LEU A 236 12.36 25.33 -5.50
CA LEU A 236 12.05 26.03 -4.25
C LEU A 236 11.25 27.32 -4.53
N SER A 237 11.55 28.01 -5.63
CA SER A 237 10.91 29.27 -6.01
C SER A 237 10.19 29.18 -7.37
N HIS A 238 9.49 30.25 -7.74
CA HIS A 238 8.74 30.36 -9.01
C HIS A 238 9.63 30.75 -10.20
N GLN A 239 10.77 31.41 -9.96
CA GLN A 239 11.67 31.88 -11.03
C GLN A 239 12.22 30.76 -11.94
N PRO A 240 12.88 29.70 -11.41
CA PRO A 240 13.35 28.58 -12.23
C PRO A 240 12.19 27.82 -12.88
N TYR A 241 11.01 27.83 -12.27
CA TYR A 241 9.82 27.20 -12.83
C TYR A 241 9.36 27.87 -14.12
N ALA A 242 9.33 29.20 -14.18
CA ALA A 242 8.96 29.93 -15.38
C ALA A 242 9.92 29.65 -16.56
N LYS A 243 11.23 29.52 -16.28
CA LYS A 243 12.23 29.13 -17.29
C LYS A 243 12.01 27.68 -17.76
N LEU A 244 11.78 26.78 -16.81
CA LEU A 244 11.53 25.36 -17.09
C LEU A 244 10.26 25.17 -17.92
N SER A 245 9.15 25.82 -17.56
CA SER A 245 7.87 25.70 -18.26
C SER A 245 7.99 26.19 -19.71
N ALA A 246 8.67 27.32 -19.95
CA ALA A 246 8.97 27.80 -21.29
C ALA A 246 9.77 26.78 -22.11
N LYS A 247 10.86 26.22 -21.54
CA LYS A 247 11.68 25.18 -22.20
C LYS A 247 10.87 23.93 -22.53
N ILE A 248 10.00 23.46 -21.62
CA ILE A 248 9.12 22.30 -21.84
C ILE A 248 8.19 22.53 -23.02
N VAL A 249 7.48 23.67 -23.06
CA VAL A 249 6.53 23.96 -24.15
C VAL A 249 7.25 24.12 -25.48
N HIS A 250 8.41 24.76 -25.51
CA HIS A 250 9.21 24.88 -26.72
C HIS A 250 9.72 23.53 -27.23
N ASP A 251 10.22 22.66 -26.36
CA ASP A 251 10.68 21.31 -26.73
C ASP A 251 9.52 20.47 -27.29
N TRP A 252 8.38 20.48 -26.61
CA TRP A 252 7.18 19.79 -27.04
C TRP A 252 6.63 20.31 -28.38
N LEU A 253 6.56 21.64 -28.57
CA LEU A 253 6.15 22.24 -29.85
C LEU A 253 7.13 21.94 -30.99
N ASN A 254 8.42 21.77 -30.70
CA ASN A 254 9.43 21.44 -31.70
C ASN A 254 9.31 20.00 -32.21
N GLN A 255 8.85 19.09 -31.36
CA GLN A 255 8.54 17.70 -31.75
C GLN A 255 7.24 17.58 -32.57
N LYS A 256 6.41 18.63 -32.62
CA LYS A 256 5.14 18.65 -33.36
C LYS A 256 5.23 19.40 -34.68
N SER A 257 4.56 18.87 -35.70
CA SER A 257 4.48 19.40 -37.07
C SER A 257 3.43 20.50 -37.25
N TYR A 258 3.41 21.50 -36.36
CA TYR A 258 2.52 22.67 -36.49
C TYR A 258 3.18 23.80 -37.31
N ARG A 259 2.37 24.66 -37.96
CA ARG A 259 2.87 25.87 -38.66
C ARG A 259 3.42 26.87 -37.65
N LYS A 260 4.37 27.73 -38.07
CA LYS A 260 4.98 28.75 -37.18
C LYS A 260 3.95 29.67 -36.50
N THR A 261 2.93 30.11 -37.24
CA THR A 261 1.83 30.94 -36.72
C THR A 261 0.98 30.22 -35.68
N ASP A 262 0.78 28.91 -35.90
CA ASP A 262 0.00 28.05 -35.01
C ASP A 262 0.79 27.76 -33.73
N LYS A 263 2.11 27.51 -33.83
CA LYS A 263 3.00 27.37 -32.66
C LYS A 263 2.94 28.60 -31.75
N GLN A 264 2.94 29.80 -32.31
CA GLN A 264 2.81 31.03 -31.52
C GLN A 264 1.43 31.14 -30.84
N THR A 265 0.36 30.78 -31.55
CA THR A 265 -1.01 30.78 -31.01
C THR A 265 -1.17 29.75 -29.88
N ILE A 266 -0.58 28.56 -30.03
CA ILE A 266 -0.58 27.51 -29.00
C ILE A 266 0.21 27.96 -27.78
N LEU A 267 1.41 28.53 -27.99
CA LEU A 267 2.25 29.03 -26.90
C LEU A 267 1.53 30.12 -26.11
N SER A 268 0.91 31.10 -26.78
CA SER A 268 0.12 32.13 -26.09
C SER A 268 -1.07 31.53 -25.35
N PHE A 269 -1.77 30.57 -25.95
CA PHE A 269 -2.91 29.91 -25.31
C PHE A 269 -2.51 29.12 -24.06
N ILE A 270 -1.37 28.44 -24.08
CA ILE A 270 -0.89 27.65 -22.93
C ILE A 270 -0.60 28.58 -21.77
N PHE A 271 0.12 29.69 -21.97
CA PHE A 271 0.58 30.55 -20.87
C PHE A 271 -0.41 31.66 -20.47
N ASP A 272 -1.35 32.07 -21.33
CA ASP A 272 -2.38 33.04 -20.98
C ASP A 272 -3.67 32.37 -20.50
N MET A 273 -3.92 32.47 -19.20
CA MET A 273 -5.12 31.92 -18.57
C MET A 273 -6.42 32.65 -18.94
N ASN A 274 -6.35 33.83 -19.57
CA ASN A 274 -7.54 34.59 -19.97
C ASN A 274 -8.05 34.23 -21.37
N THR A 275 -7.26 33.52 -22.17
CA THR A 275 -7.66 33.15 -23.53
C THR A 275 -8.66 31.99 -23.52
N SER A 276 -9.80 32.14 -24.21
CA SER A 276 -10.82 31.10 -24.39
C SER A 276 -10.39 30.01 -25.38
N VAL A 277 -10.93 28.80 -25.20
CA VAL A 277 -10.75 27.65 -26.10
C VAL A 277 -11.38 27.91 -27.47
N ASP A 278 -12.42 28.74 -27.56
CA ASP A 278 -13.18 29.01 -28.79
C ASP A 278 -12.30 29.45 -29.96
N ALA A 279 -11.20 30.16 -29.67
CA ALA A 279 -10.23 30.60 -30.67
C ALA A 279 -9.46 29.45 -31.34
N LEU A 280 -9.47 28.25 -30.74
CA LEU A 280 -8.73 27.07 -31.21
C LEU A 280 -9.63 26.01 -31.85
N VAL A 281 -10.93 25.98 -31.51
CA VAL A 281 -11.88 24.93 -31.94
C VAL A 281 -11.93 24.75 -33.45
N HIS A 282 -11.85 25.85 -34.21
CA HIS A 282 -11.89 25.80 -35.67
C HIS A 282 -10.52 25.57 -36.34
N ARG A 283 -9.42 25.61 -35.57
CA ARG A 283 -8.04 25.55 -36.11
C ARG A 283 -7.35 24.22 -35.81
N PHE A 284 -7.77 23.50 -34.78
CA PHE A 284 -7.11 22.29 -34.29
C PHE A 284 -8.12 21.17 -34.04
N SER A 285 -7.64 19.93 -34.05
CA SER A 285 -8.47 18.77 -33.73
C SER A 285 -8.85 18.75 -32.24
N SER A 286 -9.93 18.05 -31.89
CA SER A 286 -10.34 17.89 -30.48
C SER A 286 -9.24 17.26 -29.61
N ASN A 287 -8.46 16.33 -30.15
CA ASN A 287 -7.36 15.66 -29.45
C ASN A 287 -6.18 16.62 -29.20
N ASP A 288 -5.87 17.48 -30.17
CA ASP A 288 -4.87 18.53 -30.00
C ASP A 288 -5.29 19.52 -28.92
N ILE A 289 -6.55 19.97 -28.97
CA ILE A 289 -7.12 20.90 -27.98
C ILE A 289 -7.06 20.29 -26.58
N GLN A 290 -7.41 19.00 -26.43
CA GLN A 290 -7.29 18.30 -25.16
C GLN A 290 -5.84 18.27 -24.65
N SER A 291 -4.87 18.00 -25.53
CA SER A 291 -3.44 18.05 -25.19
C SER A 291 -3.02 19.45 -24.73
N PHE A 292 -3.45 20.50 -25.43
CA PHE A 292 -3.16 21.88 -25.07
C PHE A 292 -3.73 22.25 -23.70
N LEU A 293 -4.96 21.81 -23.42
CA LEU A 293 -5.63 22.03 -22.13
C LEU A 293 -4.93 21.31 -20.98
N ILE A 294 -4.48 20.07 -21.19
CA ILE A 294 -3.73 19.32 -20.18
C ILE A 294 -2.38 20.01 -19.90
N ILE A 295 -1.64 20.43 -20.93
CA ILE A 295 -0.37 21.16 -20.76
C ILE A 295 -0.60 22.50 -20.05
N ARG A 296 -1.62 23.26 -20.46
CA ARG A 296 -2.02 24.52 -19.82
C ARG A 296 -2.38 24.31 -18.35
N GLY A 297 -3.18 23.29 -18.04
CA GLY A 297 -3.51 22.91 -16.67
C GLY A 297 -2.26 22.59 -15.86
N LEU A 298 -1.39 21.71 -16.37
CA LEU A 298 -0.18 21.30 -15.67
C LEU A 298 0.80 22.45 -15.42
N LEU A 299 1.02 23.31 -16.42
CA LEU A 299 2.06 24.33 -16.39
C LEU A 299 1.55 25.66 -15.82
N SER A 300 0.50 26.23 -16.40
CA SER A 300 0.05 27.59 -16.12
C SER A 300 -0.78 27.70 -14.84
N THR A 301 -1.38 26.60 -14.38
CA THR A 301 -1.99 26.53 -13.04
C THR A 301 -1.01 26.01 -11.97
N GLU A 302 0.28 25.89 -12.32
CA GLU A 302 1.37 25.55 -11.40
C GLU A 302 1.26 24.16 -10.74
N VAL A 303 0.44 23.26 -11.28
CA VAL A 303 0.32 21.87 -10.78
C VAL A 303 1.68 21.18 -10.80
N LEU A 304 2.46 21.34 -11.89
CA LEU A 304 3.81 20.80 -11.97
C LEU A 304 4.75 21.44 -10.93
N LEU A 305 4.68 22.75 -10.69
CA LEU A 305 5.46 23.42 -9.65
C LEU A 305 5.16 22.87 -8.26
N VAL A 306 3.88 22.71 -7.94
CA VAL A 306 3.44 22.14 -6.66
C VAL A 306 3.96 20.72 -6.48
N ALA A 307 3.98 19.90 -7.54
CA ALA A 307 4.57 18.57 -7.50
C ALA A 307 6.09 18.61 -7.30
N LEU A 308 6.82 19.44 -8.07
CA LEU A 308 8.28 19.58 -7.98
C LEU A 308 8.77 20.24 -6.68
N LYS A 309 7.91 20.95 -5.95
CA LYS A 309 8.21 21.44 -4.59
C LYS A 309 8.18 20.34 -3.54
N LYS A 310 7.45 19.24 -3.78
CA LYS A 310 7.29 18.16 -2.80
C LYS A 310 8.54 17.30 -2.71
N ARG A 311 8.84 16.82 -1.50
CA ARG A 311 9.98 15.95 -1.22
C ARG A 311 9.52 14.50 -1.22
N TYR A 312 10.12 13.70 -2.09
CA TYR A 312 9.89 12.26 -2.16
C TYR A 312 10.20 11.61 -0.80
N ARG A 313 9.40 10.60 -0.41
CA ARG A 313 9.44 9.87 0.87
C ARG A 313 9.21 10.71 2.13
N VAL A 314 8.93 12.01 2.00
CA VAL A 314 8.59 12.89 3.13
C VAL A 314 7.20 13.47 2.97
N HIS A 315 6.88 13.97 1.77
CA HIS A 315 5.56 14.50 1.45
C HIS A 315 4.70 13.50 0.67
N TYR A 316 5.31 12.59 -0.08
CA TYR A 316 4.62 11.64 -0.94
C TYR A 316 5.48 10.40 -1.26
N GLY A 317 4.82 9.35 -1.72
CA GLY A 317 5.45 8.13 -2.24
C GLY A 317 4.40 7.04 -2.50
N VAL A 318 4.82 5.93 -3.12
CA VAL A 318 4.00 4.71 -3.21
C VAL A 318 4.17 3.92 -1.91
N ASN A 319 3.08 3.37 -1.38
CA ASN A 319 3.14 2.53 -0.20
C ASN A 319 3.55 1.10 -0.61
N SER A 320 4.66 0.61 -0.06
CA SER A 320 5.21 -0.71 -0.35
C SER A 320 4.65 -1.82 0.54
N HIS A 321 3.69 -1.54 1.43
CA HIS A 321 3.05 -2.58 2.24
C HIS A 321 2.27 -3.56 1.35
N THR A 322 2.50 -4.86 1.56
CA THR A 322 1.87 -5.95 0.80
C THR A 322 0.34 -5.97 0.89
N SER A 323 -0.23 -5.44 1.97
CA SER A 323 -1.69 -5.30 2.15
C SER A 323 -2.29 -4.08 1.46
N PHE A 324 -1.45 -3.21 0.87
CA PHE A 324 -1.88 -1.97 0.26
C PHE A 324 -1.91 -2.09 -1.27
N ASN A 325 -3.10 -2.33 -1.82
CA ASN A 325 -3.26 -2.64 -3.24
C ASN A 325 -3.25 -1.43 -4.19
N ARG A 326 -3.13 -0.19 -3.67
CA ARG A 326 -3.16 1.01 -4.54
C ARG A 326 -1.76 1.30 -5.07
N LEU A 327 -1.62 1.30 -6.40
CA LEU A 327 -0.39 1.65 -7.12
C LEU A 327 -0.19 3.17 -7.31
N MET A 328 -0.95 4.00 -6.60
CA MET A 328 -0.84 5.47 -6.71
C MET A 328 -0.03 6.05 -5.55
N ALA A 329 0.64 7.18 -5.81
CA ALA A 329 1.30 7.94 -4.76
C ALA A 329 0.27 8.46 -3.74
N VAL A 330 0.61 8.30 -2.46
CA VAL A 330 -0.16 8.81 -1.33
C VAL A 330 0.63 9.89 -0.58
N PRO A 331 -0.04 10.80 0.14
CA PRO A 331 0.61 11.70 1.07
C PRO A 331 1.36 10.94 2.17
N PHE A 332 2.47 11.50 2.65
CA PHE A 332 3.24 10.95 3.77
C PHE A 332 3.07 11.85 5.00
N ARG A 333 2.91 11.25 6.18
CA ARG A 333 2.80 11.99 7.46
C ARG A 333 4.15 12.36 8.03
N ALA A 334 5.13 11.52 7.75
CA ALA A 334 6.52 11.67 8.15
C ALA A 334 7.39 10.96 7.11
N LYS A 335 8.70 11.04 7.29
CA LYS A 335 9.64 10.30 6.46
C LYS A 335 9.28 8.81 6.47
N ASP A 336 9.05 8.24 5.30
CA ASP A 336 8.72 6.82 5.10
C ASP A 336 7.42 6.34 5.76
N VAL A 337 6.54 7.26 6.17
CA VAL A 337 5.27 6.92 6.81
C VAL A 337 4.11 7.34 5.91
N PRO A 338 3.57 6.44 5.07
CA PRO A 338 2.45 6.75 4.20
C PRO A 338 1.16 7.00 5.01
N ALA A 339 0.34 7.93 4.54
CA ALA A 339 -0.99 8.15 5.04
C ALA A 339 -2.00 7.31 4.25
N GLU A 340 -2.11 6.02 4.59
CA GLU A 340 -2.85 4.97 3.85
C GLU A 340 -4.30 5.31 3.47
N ARG A 341 -4.95 6.19 4.23
CA ARG A 341 -6.37 6.56 4.03
C ARG A 341 -6.54 7.94 3.40
N THR A 342 -5.48 8.50 2.85
CA THR A 342 -5.48 9.82 2.21
C THR A 342 -4.97 9.70 0.80
N GLU A 343 -5.46 10.59 -0.06
CA GLU A 343 -5.08 10.70 -1.46
C GLU A 343 -4.94 12.17 -1.83
N PHE A 344 -4.26 12.45 -2.93
CA PHE A 344 -4.17 13.81 -3.44
C PHE A 344 -5.50 14.20 -4.10
N GLY A 345 -6.10 15.31 -3.65
CA GLY A 345 -7.41 15.75 -4.15
C GLY A 345 -7.41 16.17 -5.62
N HIS A 346 -6.27 16.65 -6.15
CA HIS A 346 -6.15 17.00 -7.56
C HIS A 346 -5.61 15.80 -8.37
N PRO A 347 -6.32 15.33 -9.41
CA PRO A 347 -5.93 14.11 -10.15
C PRO A 347 -4.56 14.25 -10.81
N ASP A 348 -4.27 15.39 -11.43
CA ASP A 348 -2.96 15.58 -12.08
C ASP A 348 -1.79 15.63 -11.09
N ILE A 349 -2.00 16.12 -9.85
CA ILE A 349 -0.99 16.00 -8.78
C ILE A 349 -0.77 14.53 -8.43
N ALA A 350 -1.84 13.75 -8.30
CA ALA A 350 -1.73 12.32 -8.03
C ALA A 350 -0.96 11.60 -9.16
N LEU A 351 -1.26 11.89 -10.43
CA LEU A 351 -0.59 11.30 -11.58
C LEU A 351 0.89 11.67 -11.64
N VAL A 352 1.24 12.96 -11.53
CA VAL A 352 2.63 13.43 -11.56
C VAL A 352 3.43 12.82 -10.41
N LEU A 353 2.90 12.84 -9.18
CA LEU A 353 3.60 12.29 -8.02
C LEU A 353 3.69 10.76 -8.07
N THR A 354 2.74 10.07 -8.68
CA THR A 354 2.80 8.62 -8.91
C THR A 354 3.94 8.28 -9.84
N GLN A 355 4.01 8.93 -11.00
CA GLN A 355 5.09 8.71 -11.97
C GLN A 355 6.46 9.06 -11.38
N LEU A 356 6.59 10.21 -10.70
CA LEU A 356 7.83 10.57 -9.99
C LEU A 356 8.20 9.54 -8.92
N SER A 357 7.23 8.99 -8.19
CA SER A 357 7.52 7.97 -7.17
C SER A 357 8.14 6.72 -7.79
N TYR A 358 7.60 6.25 -8.91
CA TYR A 358 8.14 5.10 -9.64
C TYR A 358 9.48 5.40 -10.31
N TYR A 359 9.66 6.61 -10.84
CA TYR A 359 10.96 7.04 -11.37
C TYR A 359 12.05 7.08 -10.30
N TYR A 360 11.69 7.36 -9.04
CA TYR A 360 12.64 7.38 -7.92
C TYR A 360 12.82 6.01 -7.23
N SER A 361 11.77 5.21 -7.10
CA SER A 361 11.86 3.89 -6.45
C SER A 361 12.32 2.78 -7.39
N GLY A 362 12.05 2.92 -8.69
CA GLY A 362 12.00 1.78 -9.60
C GLY A 362 10.76 0.91 -9.38
N LEU A 363 10.62 -0.11 -10.23
CA LEU A 363 9.67 -1.20 -10.07
C LEU A 363 10.35 -2.36 -9.33
N ASN A 364 9.58 -3.11 -8.54
CA ASN A 364 10.07 -4.35 -7.95
C ASN A 364 9.91 -5.53 -8.93
N ASP A 365 10.51 -6.69 -8.60
CA ASP A 365 10.51 -7.86 -9.48
C ASP A 365 9.11 -8.32 -9.89
N SER A 366 8.15 -8.31 -8.95
CA SER A 366 6.78 -8.73 -9.25
C SER A 366 6.05 -7.75 -10.16
N GLN A 367 6.27 -6.45 -9.99
CA GLN A 367 5.78 -5.40 -10.88
C GLN A 367 6.43 -5.48 -12.27
N MET A 368 7.74 -5.76 -12.33
CA MET A 368 8.46 -5.95 -13.59
C MET A 368 7.92 -7.17 -14.36
N ILE A 369 7.74 -8.31 -13.69
CA ILE A 369 7.14 -9.51 -14.32
C ILE A 369 5.73 -9.22 -14.81
N GLN A 370 4.92 -8.46 -14.05
CA GLN A 370 3.60 -8.03 -14.53
C GLN A 370 3.68 -7.15 -15.78
N CYS A 371 4.68 -6.26 -15.86
CA CYS A 371 4.91 -5.47 -17.06
C CYS A 371 5.28 -6.36 -18.26
N PHE A 372 6.15 -7.36 -18.09
CA PHE A 372 6.52 -8.28 -19.16
C PHE A 372 5.35 -9.15 -19.64
N ASN A 373 4.55 -9.68 -18.72
CA ASN A 373 3.38 -10.47 -19.09
C ASN A 373 2.37 -9.64 -19.89
N ARG A 374 2.10 -8.40 -19.45
CA ARG A 374 1.22 -7.48 -20.21
C ARG A 374 1.80 -7.15 -21.57
N LEU A 375 3.11 -6.90 -21.64
CA LEU A 375 3.79 -6.61 -22.88
C LEU A 375 3.65 -7.79 -23.88
N SER A 376 3.82 -9.04 -23.42
CA SER A 376 3.66 -10.21 -24.30
C SER A 376 2.20 -10.52 -24.66
N GLU A 377 1.25 -10.25 -23.76
CA GLU A 377 -0.15 -10.64 -23.94
C GLU A 377 -1.00 -9.58 -24.66
N GLU A 378 -0.74 -8.29 -24.43
CA GLU A 378 -1.61 -7.19 -24.86
C GLU A 378 -1.08 -6.41 -26.07
N GLU A 379 0.24 -6.41 -26.31
CA GLU A 379 0.86 -5.61 -27.36
C GLU A 379 1.12 -6.43 -28.64
N ARG A 380 0.96 -5.78 -29.79
CA ARG A 380 1.15 -6.42 -31.11
C ARG A 380 2.62 -6.56 -31.52
N ASP A 381 3.45 -5.68 -31.00
CA ASP A 381 4.90 -5.64 -31.27
C ASP A 381 5.65 -5.48 -29.94
N PRO A 382 5.70 -6.53 -29.11
CA PRO A 382 6.34 -6.51 -27.80
C PRO A 382 7.85 -6.19 -27.86
N GLU A 383 8.53 -6.65 -28.91
CA GLU A 383 9.97 -6.52 -29.10
C GLU A 383 10.38 -5.06 -29.28
N SER A 384 9.72 -4.36 -30.21
CA SER A 384 10.00 -2.94 -30.49
C SER A 384 9.81 -2.05 -29.25
N ILE A 385 8.79 -2.35 -28.43
CA ILE A 385 8.53 -1.62 -27.18
C ILE A 385 9.60 -1.94 -26.13
N TYR A 386 10.01 -3.21 -26.01
CA TYR A 386 11.09 -3.59 -25.09
C TYR A 386 12.42 -2.94 -25.49
N ASP A 387 12.74 -2.95 -26.79
CA ASP A 387 13.92 -2.26 -27.34
C ASP A 387 13.87 -0.76 -27.07
N GLU A 388 12.70 -0.13 -27.16
CA GLU A 388 12.51 1.27 -26.77
C GLU A 388 12.84 1.48 -25.27
N TRP A 389 12.40 0.57 -24.38
CA TRP A 389 12.66 0.67 -22.94
C TRP A 389 14.15 0.64 -22.61
N ILE A 390 14.91 -0.23 -23.28
CA ILE A 390 16.35 -0.40 -23.04
C ILE A 390 17.23 0.51 -23.91
N SER A 391 16.66 1.23 -24.87
CA SER A 391 17.40 2.06 -25.85
C SER A 391 18.36 3.10 -25.26
N GLN A 392 18.19 3.47 -23.98
CA GLN A 392 19.02 4.45 -23.28
C GLN A 392 20.02 3.83 -22.30
N GLU A 393 20.03 2.50 -22.16
CA GLU A 393 20.94 1.75 -21.30
C GLU A 393 22.01 1.02 -22.13
N ASP A 394 23.19 0.85 -21.53
CA ASP A 394 24.25 0.06 -22.14
C ASP A 394 23.90 -1.44 -21.96
N GLU A 395 24.19 -2.32 -22.94
CA GLU A 395 23.79 -3.77 -22.90
C GLU A 395 24.23 -4.49 -21.61
N ASN A 396 25.36 -4.07 -21.03
CA ASN A 396 25.91 -4.65 -19.80
C ASN A 396 25.13 -4.25 -18.54
N ASP A 397 24.32 -3.18 -18.60
CA ASP A 397 23.53 -2.67 -17.48
C ASP A 397 22.09 -3.23 -17.46
N VAL A 398 21.68 -3.95 -18.52
CA VAL A 398 20.39 -4.65 -18.57
C VAL A 398 20.45 -5.91 -17.70
N PRO A 399 19.57 -6.07 -16.69
CA PRO A 399 19.65 -7.21 -15.78
C PRO A 399 19.42 -8.54 -16.51
N GLN A 400 20.45 -9.39 -16.56
CA GLN A 400 20.41 -10.69 -17.23
C GLN A 400 19.33 -11.64 -16.68
N ILE A 401 18.86 -11.43 -15.45
CA ILE A 401 17.81 -12.24 -14.82
C ILE A 401 16.48 -12.17 -15.60
N TYR A 402 16.23 -11.10 -16.35
CA TYR A 402 15.03 -10.94 -17.16
C TYR A 402 15.25 -11.34 -18.63
N PHE A 403 16.47 -11.74 -19.01
CA PHE A 403 16.79 -12.10 -20.39
C PHE A 403 15.96 -13.29 -20.88
N GLY A 404 15.63 -14.25 -20.00
CA GLY A 404 14.73 -15.36 -20.33
C GLY A 404 13.28 -14.93 -20.62
N TYR A 405 12.80 -13.88 -19.95
CA TYR A 405 11.49 -13.28 -20.24
C TYR A 405 11.51 -12.50 -21.56
N ALA A 406 12.60 -11.78 -21.85
CA ALA A 406 12.81 -11.11 -23.13
C ALA A 406 12.92 -12.11 -24.29
N ILE A 407 13.61 -13.24 -24.11
CA ILE A 407 13.65 -14.34 -25.09
C ILE A 407 12.27 -14.97 -25.25
N GLY A 408 11.51 -15.16 -24.17
CA GLY A 408 10.13 -15.65 -24.24
C GLY A 408 9.23 -14.75 -25.08
N ILE A 409 9.45 -13.44 -25.04
CA ILE A 409 8.82 -12.46 -25.94
C ILE A 409 9.29 -12.67 -27.40
N LEU A 410 10.61 -12.81 -27.62
CA LEU A 410 11.22 -13.03 -28.95
C LEU A 410 10.82 -14.36 -29.63
N ILE A 411 10.47 -15.39 -28.85
CA ILE A 411 10.10 -16.71 -29.38
C ILE A 411 8.63 -16.75 -29.86
N ILE A 412 7.76 -15.86 -29.37
CA ILE A 412 6.34 -15.85 -29.75
C ILE A 412 6.15 -15.51 -31.24
N ASP A 413 7.11 -14.85 -31.89
CA ASP A 413 7.05 -14.50 -33.31
C ASP A 413 7.42 -15.66 -34.28
N PHE A 414 7.81 -16.84 -33.75
CA PHE A 414 8.13 -18.02 -34.57
C PHE A 414 6.94 -18.98 -34.82
N ASN A 415 5.71 -18.50 -34.69
CA ASN A 415 4.51 -19.29 -35.04
C ASN A 415 3.60 -18.56 -36.04
N PRO A 416 4.00 -18.43 -37.32
CA PRO A 416 3.14 -17.88 -38.34
C PRO A 416 2.08 -18.91 -38.75
N GLN A 417 0.82 -18.57 -38.46
CA GLN A 417 -0.40 -19.05 -39.13
C GLN A 417 -0.81 -20.52 -38.95
N VAL A 418 -1.75 -20.75 -38.01
CA VAL A 418 -2.79 -21.78 -38.19
C VAL A 418 -4.15 -21.12 -38.02
N ASN A 419 -4.59 -20.44 -39.08
CA ASN A 419 -6.00 -20.18 -39.35
C ASN A 419 -6.26 -20.60 -40.80
N GLY A 420 -6.65 -21.86 -40.98
CA GLY A 420 -6.97 -22.43 -42.28
C GLY A 420 -7.97 -23.58 -42.12
N SER A 421 -9.24 -23.25 -42.34
CA SER A 421 -10.30 -24.09 -42.93
C SER A 421 -10.28 -25.59 -42.66
N ALA A 422 -11.29 -26.03 -41.90
CA ALA A 422 -11.80 -27.39 -41.93
C ALA A 422 -12.25 -27.75 -43.35
N GLU A 423 -11.63 -28.78 -43.94
CA GLU A 423 -12.24 -29.59 -44.98
C GLU A 423 -11.68 -31.03 -44.95
N SER A 424 -12.61 -31.97 -45.08
CA SER A 424 -12.46 -33.42 -44.99
C SER A 424 -11.86 -34.05 -46.24
N SER A 425 -10.95 -35.03 -46.11
CA SER A 425 -10.97 -36.27 -46.91
C SER A 425 -9.84 -37.28 -46.55
N SER A 426 -10.29 -38.52 -46.34
CA SER A 426 -9.67 -39.87 -46.48
C SER A 426 -8.15 -40.14 -46.32
N PRO A 427 -7.77 -41.28 -45.70
CA PRO A 427 -6.39 -41.76 -45.66
C PRO A 427 -6.07 -42.63 -46.89
N ASN A 428 -4.88 -42.47 -47.46
CA ASN A 428 -4.28 -43.49 -48.33
C ASN A 428 -2.79 -43.63 -48.00
N GLU A 429 -2.39 -44.90 -47.99
CA GLU A 429 -1.07 -45.41 -47.64
C GLU A 429 0.00 -45.13 -48.72
N SER A 430 1.24 -45.47 -48.33
CA SER A 430 2.48 -45.63 -49.11
C SER A 430 3.12 -44.36 -49.69
N ASP A 431 4.23 -43.93 -49.09
CA ASP A 431 5.53 -44.35 -49.63
C ASP A 431 6.69 -44.12 -48.65
N THR A 432 7.58 -45.10 -48.68
CA THR A 432 8.81 -45.25 -47.94
C THR A 432 9.88 -44.27 -48.44
N SER A 433 10.44 -43.49 -47.52
CA SER A 433 11.87 -43.15 -47.57
C SER A 433 12.43 -43.08 -46.17
N ALA A 434 13.07 -44.17 -45.77
CA ALA A 434 14.00 -44.18 -44.66
C ALA A 434 15.22 -43.35 -45.08
N THR A 435 15.53 -42.28 -44.36
CA THR A 435 16.85 -42.06 -43.74
C THR A 435 16.86 -40.75 -42.93
N SER A 436 17.43 -40.84 -41.72
CA SER A 436 17.92 -39.76 -40.86
C SER A 436 16.93 -39.04 -39.91
N VAL A 437 16.47 -39.73 -38.86
CA VAL A 437 16.44 -39.13 -37.51
C VAL A 437 16.91 -40.20 -36.52
N MET A 438 18.22 -40.39 -36.46
CA MET A 438 18.90 -41.11 -35.38
C MET A 438 19.90 -40.10 -34.80
N SER A 439 19.41 -39.18 -33.96
CA SER A 439 20.25 -38.20 -33.25
C SER A 439 19.60 -37.58 -32.00
N THR A 440 18.70 -38.28 -31.30
CA THR A 440 18.16 -37.83 -30.00
C THR A 440 18.88 -38.42 -28.77
N LEU A 441 19.84 -39.33 -28.96
CA LEU A 441 20.55 -40.02 -27.87
C LEU A 441 21.72 -39.23 -27.26
N ASP A 442 22.12 -38.10 -27.86
CA ASP A 442 23.35 -37.38 -27.51
C ASP A 442 23.12 -35.94 -27.00
N GLN A 443 22.00 -35.65 -26.32
CA GLN A 443 21.89 -34.36 -25.63
C GLN A 443 22.62 -34.41 -24.27
N PRO A 444 23.74 -33.68 -24.09
CA PRO A 444 24.42 -33.62 -22.80
C PRO A 444 23.54 -32.88 -21.78
N VAL A 445 23.45 -33.41 -20.56
CA VAL A 445 22.84 -32.69 -19.45
C VAL A 445 23.77 -31.52 -19.10
N ILE A 446 23.41 -30.29 -19.49
CA ILE A 446 24.18 -29.08 -19.13
C ILE A 446 23.91 -28.78 -17.64
N SER A 447 24.61 -29.49 -16.75
CA SER A 447 24.57 -29.18 -15.32
C SER A 447 25.56 -28.03 -15.02
N SER A 448 25.03 -26.89 -14.57
CA SER A 448 25.92 -25.79 -14.19
C SER A 448 26.70 -26.16 -12.91
N PRO A 449 28.00 -25.83 -12.82
CA PRO A 449 28.79 -26.10 -11.61
C PRO A 449 28.20 -25.44 -10.34
N LEU A 450 27.43 -24.37 -10.52
CA LEU A 450 26.73 -23.68 -9.45
C LEU A 450 25.53 -24.49 -8.93
N ILE A 451 24.72 -25.05 -9.83
CA ILE A 451 23.56 -25.89 -9.49
C ILE A 451 24.04 -27.14 -8.74
N ASN A 452 25.10 -27.80 -9.19
CA ASN A 452 25.66 -28.97 -8.52
C ASN A 452 26.17 -28.65 -7.10
N ARG A 453 26.76 -27.47 -6.91
CA ARG A 453 27.18 -26.99 -5.57
C ARG A 453 26.00 -26.63 -4.68
N LEU A 454 24.91 -26.13 -5.24
CA LEU A 454 23.68 -25.85 -4.50
C LEU A 454 23.01 -27.14 -4.05
N TYR A 455 22.86 -28.15 -4.92
CA TYR A 455 22.30 -29.45 -4.53
C TYR A 455 23.14 -30.14 -3.44
N LEU A 456 24.47 -30.12 -3.57
CA LEU A 456 25.35 -30.62 -2.52
C LEU A 456 25.18 -29.83 -1.21
N GLY A 457 25.04 -28.50 -1.30
CA GLY A 457 24.77 -27.64 -0.15
C GLY A 457 23.45 -27.97 0.53
N PHE A 458 22.38 -28.18 -0.23
CA PHE A 458 21.07 -28.58 0.29
C PHE A 458 21.12 -29.96 0.96
N ALA A 459 21.78 -30.95 0.36
CA ALA A 459 21.92 -32.27 0.95
C ALA A 459 22.71 -32.24 2.27
N VAL A 460 23.75 -31.40 2.37
CA VAL A 460 24.50 -31.19 3.63
C VAL A 460 23.62 -30.53 4.69
N VAL A 461 22.86 -29.49 4.34
CA VAL A 461 21.94 -28.83 5.26
C VAL A 461 20.85 -29.79 5.75
N HIS A 462 20.30 -30.61 4.85
CA HIS A 462 19.31 -31.61 5.18
C HIS A 462 19.86 -32.68 6.14
N LEU A 463 21.10 -33.15 5.92
CA LEU A 463 21.77 -34.06 6.85
C LEU A 463 21.99 -33.42 8.24
N ILE A 464 22.44 -32.16 8.29
CA ILE A 464 22.58 -31.42 9.56
C ILE A 464 21.23 -31.30 10.26
N SER A 465 20.15 -31.05 9.51
CA SER A 465 18.78 -31.00 10.03
C SER A 465 18.38 -32.33 10.65
N ALA A 466 18.62 -33.46 9.98
CA ALA A 466 18.36 -34.79 10.52
C ALA A 466 19.08 -35.02 11.87
N PHE A 467 20.35 -34.61 11.98
CA PHE A 467 21.08 -34.69 13.26
C PHE A 467 20.47 -33.82 14.36
N LEU A 468 19.98 -32.63 14.04
CA LEU A 468 19.30 -31.75 14.99
C LEU A 468 17.97 -32.35 15.47
N TYR A 469 17.20 -32.99 14.57
CA TYR A 469 15.99 -33.72 14.94
C TYR A 469 16.29 -34.87 15.90
N TRP A 470 17.32 -35.64 15.61
CA TRP A 470 17.75 -36.72 16.50
C TRP A 470 18.22 -36.18 17.86
N TRP A 471 18.92 -35.04 17.89
CA TRP A 471 19.32 -34.37 19.13
C TRP A 471 18.12 -33.92 19.97
N ALA A 472 17.03 -33.48 19.35
CA ALA A 472 15.81 -33.08 20.07
C ALA A 472 15.22 -34.22 20.92
N TRP A 473 15.50 -35.47 20.57
CA TRP A 473 15.06 -36.67 21.29
C TRP A 473 16.16 -37.31 22.15
N ALA A 474 17.28 -36.63 22.42
CA ALA A 474 18.43 -37.15 23.16
C ALA A 474 18.10 -37.70 24.58
N GLY A 475 16.96 -37.31 25.15
CA GLY A 475 16.46 -37.82 26.43
C GLY A 475 15.68 -39.15 26.37
N ARG A 476 15.46 -39.73 25.19
CA ARG A 476 14.69 -40.98 25.00
C ARG A 476 15.57 -42.19 24.69
N SER A 477 15.07 -43.37 25.02
CA SER A 477 15.75 -44.63 24.74
C SER A 477 15.89 -44.85 23.23
N TRP A 478 17.05 -45.31 22.79
CA TRP A 478 17.33 -45.66 21.39
C TRP A 478 16.42 -46.76 20.83
N LEU A 479 15.83 -47.59 21.69
CA LEU A 479 14.91 -48.68 21.31
C LEU A 479 13.44 -48.24 21.25
N ASP A 480 13.14 -46.96 21.50
CA ASP A 480 11.77 -46.46 21.46
C ASP A 480 11.25 -46.42 20.01
N VAL A 481 10.04 -46.93 19.79
CA VAL A 481 9.40 -47.04 18.46
C VAL A 481 9.20 -45.66 17.84
N ILE A 482 9.07 -44.63 18.67
CA ILE A 482 8.95 -43.22 18.27
C ILE A 482 10.21 -42.72 17.53
N MET A 483 11.36 -43.36 17.70
CA MET A 483 12.63 -42.96 17.05
C MET A 483 12.80 -43.51 15.63
N ILE A 484 11.98 -44.49 15.22
CA ILE A 484 12.05 -45.12 13.89
C ILE A 484 12.01 -44.12 12.73
N PRO A 485 11.15 -43.09 12.73
CA PRO A 485 11.09 -42.11 11.64
C PRO A 485 12.38 -41.30 11.53
N GLU A 486 12.99 -40.96 12.67
CA GLU A 486 14.25 -40.23 12.70
C GLU A 486 15.41 -41.07 12.13
N TYR A 487 15.41 -42.37 12.38
CA TYR A 487 16.40 -43.27 11.76
C TYR A 487 16.23 -43.34 10.24
N LEU A 488 14.99 -43.38 9.74
CA LEU A 488 14.70 -43.35 8.31
C LEU A 488 15.14 -42.02 7.67
N ASN A 489 14.89 -40.89 8.35
CA ASN A 489 15.34 -39.56 7.93
C ASN A 489 16.86 -39.46 7.76
N HIS A 490 17.65 -40.11 8.64
CA HIS A 490 19.11 -40.15 8.48
C HIS A 490 19.55 -40.99 7.28
N ILE A 491 18.86 -42.11 7.03
CA ILE A 491 19.14 -42.99 5.89
C ILE A 491 18.83 -42.25 4.59
N GLU A 492 17.67 -41.59 4.52
CA GLU A 492 17.25 -40.75 3.41
C GLU A 492 18.24 -39.60 3.15
N ALA A 493 18.57 -38.81 4.18
CA ALA A 493 19.53 -37.72 4.07
C ALA A 493 20.89 -38.20 3.55
N GLY A 494 21.32 -39.38 3.98
CA GLY A 494 22.52 -40.04 3.47
C GLY A 494 22.42 -40.42 1.99
N LEU A 495 21.25 -40.90 1.54
CA LEU A 495 21.00 -41.25 0.13
C LEU A 495 20.96 -40.00 -0.77
N TYR A 496 20.35 -38.89 -0.34
CA TYR A 496 20.37 -37.63 -1.08
C TYR A 496 21.76 -36.99 -1.10
N LEU A 497 22.54 -37.09 -0.02
CA LEU A 497 23.93 -36.67 -0.04
C LEU A 497 24.77 -37.55 -0.97
N TRP A 498 24.48 -38.86 -1.01
CA TRP A 498 25.13 -39.77 -1.92
C TRP A 498 24.78 -39.42 -3.37
N SER A 499 23.51 -39.26 -3.72
CA SER A 499 23.10 -38.84 -5.09
C SER A 499 23.72 -37.50 -5.47
N ALA A 500 23.79 -36.56 -4.52
CA ALA A 500 24.32 -35.22 -4.76
C ALA A 500 25.79 -35.20 -5.23
N ILE A 501 26.61 -36.15 -4.76
CA ILE A 501 28.01 -36.29 -5.15
C ILE A 501 28.16 -36.68 -6.63
N TRP A 502 27.16 -37.38 -7.19
CA TRP A 502 27.21 -37.92 -8.55
C TRP A 502 26.64 -36.98 -9.62
N TYR A 503 25.96 -35.87 -9.27
CA TYR A 503 25.44 -34.87 -10.24
C TYR A 503 26.53 -34.30 -11.17
N SER A 504 27.76 -34.17 -10.69
CA SER A 504 28.90 -33.71 -11.50
C SER A 504 29.37 -34.69 -12.58
N ARG A 505 28.83 -35.93 -12.57
CA ARG A 505 29.19 -37.03 -13.47
C ARG A 505 28.02 -37.46 -14.36
N GLU A 506 26.91 -36.73 -14.33
CA GLU A 506 25.77 -36.99 -15.22
C GLU A 506 26.17 -36.79 -16.68
N ASP A 507 25.68 -37.70 -17.51
CA ASP A 507 26.07 -37.89 -18.90
C ASP A 507 24.98 -37.34 -19.84
N THR A 508 24.16 -38.20 -20.41
CA THR A 508 23.06 -37.85 -21.31
C THR A 508 21.73 -38.29 -20.69
N LEU A 509 20.61 -37.77 -21.21
CA LEU A 509 19.27 -38.23 -20.83
C LEU A 509 19.16 -39.74 -21.09
N GLY A 510 19.07 -40.53 -20.01
CA GLY A 510 19.06 -42.00 -20.07
C GLY A 510 20.43 -42.68 -19.99
N GLY A 511 21.51 -41.92 -19.76
CA GLY A 511 22.85 -42.45 -19.54
C GLY A 511 23.03 -43.14 -18.18
N TYR A 512 24.13 -43.89 -18.02
CA TYR A 512 24.35 -44.78 -16.88
C TYR A 512 24.45 -44.04 -15.55
N TYR A 513 25.13 -42.90 -15.53
CA TYR A 513 25.30 -42.10 -14.31
C TYR A 513 24.00 -41.38 -13.94
N THR A 514 23.33 -40.78 -14.92
CA THR A 514 22.04 -40.08 -14.72
C THR A 514 20.95 -41.04 -14.19
N LEU A 515 20.83 -42.24 -14.77
CA LEU A 515 19.91 -43.26 -14.26
C LEU A 515 20.31 -43.80 -12.89
N SER A 516 21.61 -43.82 -12.55
CA SER A 516 22.07 -44.28 -11.24
C SER A 516 21.72 -43.26 -10.14
N VAL A 517 21.87 -41.97 -10.41
CA VAL A 517 21.42 -40.87 -9.53
C VAL A 517 19.93 -41.01 -9.23
N HIS A 518 19.09 -41.11 -10.26
CA HIS A 518 17.64 -41.25 -10.07
C HIS A 518 17.21 -42.56 -9.39
N LYS A 519 17.99 -43.65 -9.48
CA LYS A 519 17.74 -44.87 -8.69
C LYS A 519 18.03 -44.68 -7.21
N ILE A 520 19.07 -43.92 -6.88
CA ILE A 520 19.41 -43.56 -5.50
C ILE A 520 18.33 -42.63 -4.94
N GLU A 521 17.90 -41.64 -5.70
CA GLU A 521 16.83 -40.71 -5.31
C GLU A 521 15.47 -41.39 -5.21
N LEU A 522 15.19 -42.38 -6.06
CA LEU A 522 14.02 -43.23 -5.91
C LEU A 522 14.04 -43.98 -4.58
N ALA A 523 15.19 -44.54 -4.20
CA ALA A 523 15.34 -45.20 -2.90
C ALA A 523 15.18 -44.21 -1.74
N ALA A 524 15.73 -43.00 -1.86
CA ALA A 524 15.56 -41.94 -0.87
C ALA A 524 14.09 -41.54 -0.69
N ALA A 525 13.36 -41.28 -1.79
CA ALA A 525 11.95 -40.91 -1.76
C ALA A 525 11.05 -42.01 -1.15
N ILE A 526 11.40 -43.29 -1.34
CA ILE A 526 10.71 -44.40 -0.67
C ILE A 526 10.92 -44.32 0.85
N VAL A 527 12.18 -44.13 1.29
CA VAL A 527 12.52 -44.04 2.71
C VAL A 527 11.85 -42.83 3.36
N GLU A 528 11.87 -41.67 2.70
CA GLU A 528 11.21 -40.44 3.13
C GLU A 528 9.70 -40.64 3.29
N LEU A 529 9.06 -41.31 2.34
CA LEU A 529 7.63 -41.60 2.42
C LEU A 529 7.30 -42.42 3.67
N PHE A 530 8.09 -43.46 3.97
CA PHE A 530 7.93 -44.24 5.21
C PHE A 530 8.22 -43.42 6.47
N ALA A 531 9.24 -42.56 6.44
CA ALA A 531 9.55 -41.64 7.53
C ALA A 531 8.37 -40.68 7.81
N SER A 532 7.75 -40.15 6.75
CA SER A 532 6.62 -39.21 6.85
C SER A 532 5.41 -39.82 7.56
N PHE A 533 5.05 -41.06 7.23
CA PHE A 533 4.01 -41.79 7.97
C PHE A 533 4.41 -42.08 9.41
N GLY A 534 5.68 -42.39 9.62
CA GLY A 534 6.26 -42.58 10.94
C GLY A 534 6.18 -41.33 11.84
N TRP A 535 6.43 -40.14 11.28
CA TRP A 535 6.31 -38.87 11.99
C TRP A 535 4.86 -38.56 12.36
N ILE A 536 3.90 -38.80 11.47
CA ILE A 536 2.47 -38.67 11.76
C ILE A 536 2.08 -39.58 12.93
N MET A 537 2.57 -40.82 12.94
CA MET A 537 2.30 -41.78 14.01
C MET A 537 2.97 -41.38 15.34
N SER A 538 4.22 -40.91 15.28
CA SER A 538 4.97 -40.45 16.45
C SER A 538 4.35 -39.21 17.07
N TRP A 539 3.92 -38.25 16.25
CA TRP A 539 3.14 -37.09 16.67
C TRP A 539 1.83 -37.53 17.32
N TYR A 540 1.08 -38.43 16.69
CA TYR A 540 -0.17 -38.97 17.25
C TYR A 540 0.03 -39.65 18.62
N MET A 541 1.12 -40.40 18.81
CA MET A 541 1.42 -41.11 20.07
C MET A 541 1.97 -40.21 21.18
N THR A 542 2.69 -39.14 20.86
CA THR A 542 3.30 -38.23 21.84
C THR A 542 2.42 -37.01 22.16
N TYR A 543 1.24 -36.96 21.57
CA TYR A 543 0.31 -35.84 21.57
C TYR A 543 -0.31 -35.52 22.95
N ILE A 544 -0.24 -34.25 23.38
CA ILE A 544 -0.98 -33.72 24.53
C ILE A 544 -2.15 -32.86 24.02
N ARG A 545 -3.39 -33.25 24.34
CA ARG A 545 -4.61 -32.60 23.81
C ARG A 545 -4.87 -31.23 24.48
N THR A 546 -4.68 -30.12 23.77
CA THR A 546 -5.07 -28.74 24.19
C THR A 546 -5.85 -28.03 23.08
N LEU A 547 -6.62 -26.97 23.40
CA LEU A 547 -7.32 -26.16 22.39
C LEU A 547 -6.31 -25.45 21.46
N GLY A 548 -6.48 -25.60 20.14
CA GLY A 548 -5.56 -25.04 19.12
C GLY A 548 -4.38 -25.94 18.76
N ARG A 549 -4.30 -27.13 19.35
CA ARG A 549 -3.56 -28.27 18.81
C ARG A 549 -4.58 -29.34 18.46
N GLY A 550 -4.44 -30.01 17.32
CA GLY A 550 -5.35 -31.08 16.91
C GLY A 550 -5.20 -31.50 15.45
N PHE A 551 -5.87 -32.59 15.05
CA PHE A 551 -5.91 -33.03 13.65
C PHE A 551 -6.87 -32.14 12.83
N THR A 552 -6.56 -30.85 12.78
CA THR A 552 -7.30 -29.79 12.08
C THR A 552 -6.35 -29.04 11.17
N LEU A 553 -6.86 -28.50 10.07
CA LEU A 553 -6.05 -27.69 9.15
C LEU A 553 -5.48 -26.41 9.81
N ASP A 554 -5.97 -26.02 10.98
CA ASP A 554 -5.44 -24.88 11.73
C ASP A 554 -4.15 -25.22 12.52
N ASP A 555 -3.80 -26.51 12.63
CA ASP A 555 -2.58 -26.94 13.32
C ASP A 555 -1.39 -26.95 12.33
N PRO A 556 -0.34 -26.12 12.54
CA PRO A 556 0.81 -26.06 11.66
C PRO A 556 1.56 -27.40 11.57
N ASP A 557 1.49 -28.27 12.58
CA ASP A 557 2.09 -29.61 12.53
C ASP A 557 1.42 -30.47 11.45
N VAL A 558 0.09 -30.41 11.37
CA VAL A 558 -0.72 -31.19 10.42
C VAL A 558 -0.44 -30.74 8.99
N ILE A 559 -0.32 -29.42 8.77
CA ILE A 559 0.03 -28.88 7.45
C ILE A 559 1.46 -29.30 7.09
N ALA A 560 2.42 -29.18 8.02
CA ALA A 560 3.81 -29.53 7.76
C ALA A 560 3.95 -31.00 7.35
N TYR A 561 3.39 -31.94 8.12
CA TYR A 561 3.44 -33.36 7.78
C TYR A 561 2.70 -33.68 6.47
N SER A 562 1.55 -33.05 6.22
CA SER A 562 0.81 -33.25 4.97
C SER A 562 1.62 -32.79 3.76
N CYS A 563 2.28 -31.64 3.85
CA CYS A 563 3.16 -31.14 2.79
C CYS A 563 4.36 -32.05 2.56
N THR A 564 5.01 -32.54 3.62
CA THR A 564 6.12 -33.50 3.49
C THR A 564 5.65 -34.78 2.79
N THR A 565 4.58 -35.42 3.25
CA THR A 565 4.05 -36.64 2.62
C THR A 565 3.64 -36.42 1.16
N ILE A 566 3.00 -35.30 0.83
CA ILE A 566 2.62 -34.97 -0.56
C ILE A 566 3.87 -34.79 -1.42
N SER A 567 4.89 -34.08 -0.91
CA SER A 567 6.15 -33.87 -1.61
C SER A 567 6.88 -35.19 -1.88
N SER A 568 6.98 -36.08 -0.89
CA SER A 568 7.60 -37.40 -1.05
C SER A 568 6.87 -38.26 -2.09
N ILE A 569 5.52 -38.19 -2.17
CA ILE A 569 4.75 -38.87 -3.21
C ILE A 569 5.06 -38.30 -4.60
N VAL A 570 5.17 -36.97 -4.72
CA VAL A 570 5.53 -36.32 -5.99
C VAL A 570 6.93 -36.74 -6.43
N TYR A 571 7.89 -36.75 -5.51
CA TYR A 571 9.27 -37.21 -5.78
C TYR A 571 9.35 -38.69 -6.14
N LEU A 572 8.54 -39.53 -5.50
CA LEU A 572 8.43 -40.95 -5.83
C LEU A 572 7.90 -41.16 -7.26
N VAL A 573 6.79 -40.50 -7.60
CA VAL A 573 6.18 -40.60 -8.94
C VAL A 573 7.12 -40.08 -10.01
N TYR A 574 7.79 -38.95 -9.73
CA TYR A 574 8.78 -38.35 -10.62
C TYR A 574 9.94 -39.31 -10.93
N ASN A 575 10.57 -39.86 -9.89
CA ASN A 575 11.69 -40.77 -10.07
C ASN A 575 11.27 -42.09 -10.74
N ILE A 576 10.05 -42.59 -10.50
CA ILE A 576 9.51 -43.76 -11.23
C ILE A 576 9.34 -43.43 -12.73
N GLN A 577 8.77 -42.26 -13.06
CA GLN A 577 8.54 -41.85 -14.44
C GLN A 577 9.84 -41.76 -15.24
N ILE A 578 10.90 -41.19 -14.63
CA ILE A 578 12.23 -41.10 -15.24
C ILE A 578 12.88 -42.47 -15.40
N ASN A 579 12.78 -43.35 -14.40
CA ASN A 579 13.32 -44.71 -14.49
C ASN A 579 12.61 -45.59 -15.54
N VAL A 580 11.34 -45.29 -15.89
CA VAL A 580 10.55 -46.07 -16.86
C VAL A 580 10.65 -45.51 -18.28
N LYS A 581 10.67 -44.19 -18.46
CA LYS A 581 10.79 -43.53 -19.79
C LYS A 581 11.66 -42.25 -19.71
N PRO A 582 13.00 -42.39 -19.63
CA PRO A 582 13.90 -41.26 -19.45
C PRO A 582 13.86 -40.24 -20.59
N GLU A 583 13.53 -40.68 -21.82
CA GLU A 583 13.49 -39.81 -23.01
C GLU A 583 12.23 -38.91 -23.10
N LEU A 584 11.17 -39.23 -22.36
CA LEU A 584 9.88 -38.52 -22.44
C LEU A 584 9.70 -37.48 -21.31
N TYR A 585 10.34 -37.73 -20.17
CA TYR A 585 10.21 -36.91 -18.97
C TYR A 585 11.51 -36.13 -18.73
N GLY A 586 11.78 -35.19 -19.65
CA GLY A 586 12.76 -34.14 -19.39
C GLY A 586 12.36 -33.34 -18.16
N THR A 587 13.31 -33.16 -17.23
CA THR A 587 13.25 -32.26 -16.07
C THR A 587 12.46 -30.99 -16.41
N TYR A 588 11.38 -30.66 -15.70
CA TYR A 588 11.04 -29.28 -15.32
C TYR A 588 9.69 -29.18 -14.60
N TYR A 589 8.65 -29.92 -15.02
CA TYR A 589 7.30 -29.60 -14.52
C TYR A 589 6.95 -30.25 -13.17
N LEU A 590 7.08 -31.57 -13.01
CA LEU A 590 6.67 -32.25 -11.76
C LEU A 590 7.58 -31.93 -10.57
N PHE A 591 8.87 -31.71 -10.82
CA PHE A 591 9.91 -31.41 -9.82
C PHE A 591 9.68 -30.04 -9.15
N THR A 592 9.38 -29.01 -9.93
CA THR A 592 9.14 -27.65 -9.43
C THR A 592 7.95 -27.58 -8.46
N TYR A 593 6.89 -28.35 -8.72
CA TYR A 593 5.76 -28.44 -7.78
C TYR A 593 6.12 -29.20 -6.50
N GLY A 594 6.96 -30.23 -6.59
CA GLY A 594 7.47 -30.97 -5.43
C GLY A 594 8.28 -30.07 -4.49
N ASP A 595 9.18 -29.27 -5.04
CA ASP A 595 10.00 -28.28 -4.30
C ASP A 595 9.17 -27.19 -3.64
N ILE A 596 8.17 -26.66 -4.35
CA ILE A 596 7.27 -25.63 -3.80
C ILE A 596 6.49 -26.21 -2.60
N VAL A 597 5.96 -27.43 -2.73
CA VAL A 597 5.21 -28.08 -1.64
C VAL A 597 6.14 -28.39 -0.45
N TYR A 598 7.37 -28.84 -0.72
CA TYR A 598 8.38 -29.08 0.32
C TYR A 598 8.74 -27.80 1.08
N PHE A 599 8.98 -26.71 0.35
CA PHE A 599 9.30 -25.40 0.92
C PHE A 599 8.16 -24.85 1.78
N VAL A 600 6.92 -24.99 1.33
CA VAL A 600 5.74 -24.62 2.11
C VAL A 600 5.68 -25.46 3.40
N GLY A 601 5.88 -26.78 3.29
CA GLY A 601 5.95 -27.68 4.45
C GLY A 601 7.03 -27.25 5.46
N ALA A 602 8.24 -26.94 5.00
CA ALA A 602 9.33 -26.48 5.85
C ALA A 602 9.01 -25.16 6.57
N CYS A 603 8.33 -24.22 5.90
CA CYS A 603 7.88 -22.98 6.54
C CYS A 603 6.86 -23.23 7.66
N TYR A 604 5.89 -24.12 7.43
CA TYR A 604 4.93 -24.52 8.46
C TYR A 604 5.59 -25.25 9.61
N TYR A 605 6.63 -26.04 9.34
CA TYR A 605 7.42 -26.68 10.38
C TYR A 605 8.17 -25.66 11.25
N ILE A 606 8.78 -24.64 10.65
CA ILE A 606 9.41 -23.53 11.39
C ILE A 606 8.39 -22.81 12.26
N PHE A 607 7.17 -22.59 11.76
CA PHE A 607 6.10 -22.00 12.56
C PHE A 607 5.67 -22.89 13.72
N ALA A 608 5.58 -24.21 13.52
CA ALA A 608 5.33 -25.17 14.59
C ALA A 608 6.43 -25.15 15.66
N SER A 609 7.72 -25.16 15.27
CA SER A 609 8.84 -25.10 16.21
C SER A 609 8.87 -23.79 16.99
N LEU A 610 8.67 -22.65 16.33
CA LEU A 610 8.66 -21.33 16.99
C LEU A 610 7.41 -21.10 17.86
N ARG A 611 6.29 -21.78 17.55
CA ARG A 611 5.11 -21.86 18.42
C ARG A 611 5.46 -22.64 19.69
N ASP A 612 6.13 -23.77 19.55
CA ASP A 612 6.46 -24.67 20.65
C ASP A 612 7.52 -24.08 21.60
N ASP A 613 8.41 -23.21 21.09
CA ASP A 613 9.37 -22.43 21.87
C ASP A 613 8.81 -21.10 22.42
N HIS A 614 7.51 -20.82 22.26
CA HIS A 614 6.82 -19.61 22.74
C HIS A 614 7.33 -18.27 22.16
N TRP A 615 8.08 -18.29 21.06
CA TRP A 615 8.55 -17.06 20.40
C TRP A 615 7.40 -16.27 19.75
N PHE A 616 6.32 -16.94 19.36
CA PHE A 616 5.14 -16.34 18.70
C PHE A 616 3.90 -16.21 19.59
N TRP A 617 4.05 -15.68 20.81
CA TRP A 617 2.93 -15.42 21.72
C TRP A 617 1.91 -14.36 21.24
N PHE A 618 2.19 -13.64 20.14
CA PHE A 618 1.37 -12.53 19.63
C PHE A 618 0.68 -12.79 18.27
N LEU A 619 0.84 -14.00 17.69
CA LEU A 619 0.16 -14.36 16.44
C LEU A 619 -1.28 -14.85 16.72
N PRO A 620 -2.30 -14.40 15.95
CA PRO A 620 -3.71 -14.75 16.21
C PRO A 620 -4.05 -16.23 16.06
N LEU A 621 -3.14 -17.01 15.45
CA LEU A 621 -3.27 -18.45 15.19
C LEU A 621 -2.48 -19.30 16.20
N ALA A 622 -1.64 -18.70 17.04
CA ALA A 622 -0.98 -19.41 18.14
C ALA A 622 -1.90 -19.36 19.35
N GLY A 623 -2.78 -20.36 19.46
CA GLY A 623 -3.85 -20.46 20.46
C GLY A 623 -3.48 -19.92 21.85
N GLN A 624 -3.88 -18.68 22.12
CA GLN A 624 -3.96 -18.16 23.48
C GLN A 624 -5.38 -18.34 24.00
N TYR A 625 -5.65 -19.52 24.56
CA TYR A 625 -6.70 -19.65 25.56
C TYR A 625 -6.19 -20.47 26.75
N GLY A 626 -5.67 -19.74 27.74
CA GLY A 626 -5.72 -20.13 29.15
C GLY A 626 -4.49 -20.82 29.74
N VAL A 627 -3.45 -20.05 30.10
CA VAL A 627 -2.66 -20.28 31.33
C VAL A 627 -2.27 -18.92 31.94
N ALA A 628 -2.40 -18.80 33.26
CA ALA A 628 -2.35 -17.60 34.08
C ALA A 628 -0.96 -16.89 34.14
N PRO A 629 -0.87 -15.61 34.57
CA PRO A 629 0.32 -14.79 34.45
C PRO A 629 1.35 -15.10 35.54
N GLY A 630 2.61 -15.29 35.15
CA GLY A 630 3.71 -15.51 36.09
C GLY A 630 5.06 -15.08 35.54
N ARG A 631 5.53 -13.90 35.98
CA ARG A 631 6.92 -13.41 35.99
C ARG A 631 7.61 -13.20 34.64
N VAL A 632 7.55 -11.97 34.12
CA VAL A 632 8.73 -11.30 33.57
C VAL A 632 8.76 -9.86 34.09
N HIS A 633 9.74 -9.56 34.93
CA HIS A 633 10.09 -8.20 35.36
C HIS A 633 10.96 -7.57 34.27
N VAL A 634 10.52 -6.45 33.68
CA VAL A 634 11.37 -5.63 32.81
C VAL A 634 11.47 -4.25 33.44
N GLU A 635 12.61 -3.99 34.09
CA GLU A 635 13.01 -2.68 34.56
C GLU A 635 13.33 -1.76 33.37
N THR A 636 12.71 -0.58 33.32
CA THR A 636 13.07 0.46 32.37
C THR A 636 14.06 1.43 33.03
N LYS A 637 15.33 1.34 32.64
CA LYS A 637 16.36 2.36 32.96
C LYS A 637 16.14 3.60 32.10
N ASN A 638 16.00 4.75 32.77
CA ASN A 638 16.06 6.08 32.14
C ASN A 638 17.48 6.38 31.63
N LEU A 639 17.58 6.94 30.42
CA LEU A 639 18.71 7.77 30.01
C LEU A 639 18.22 9.03 29.28
N PRO A 640 18.96 10.15 29.37
CA PRO A 640 18.47 11.49 29.11
C PRO A 640 18.86 11.97 27.71
N GLN A 641 18.36 13.14 27.29
CA GLN A 641 19.19 14.34 27.02
C GLN A 641 18.59 15.33 25.99
N LEU A 642 18.72 16.63 26.35
CA LEU A 642 19.00 17.82 25.52
C LEU A 642 18.01 18.20 24.38
N GLY A 643 17.69 19.46 24.07
CA GLY A 643 18.17 20.77 24.49
C GLY A 643 18.02 21.79 23.34
N LYS A 644 17.26 22.86 23.61
CA LYS A 644 17.26 24.22 23.01
C LYS A 644 16.51 24.57 21.68
N PRO A 645 16.10 25.86 21.51
CA PRO A 645 14.96 26.31 20.70
C PRO A 645 15.33 27.26 19.53
N MET A 646 14.40 27.52 18.59
CA MET A 646 14.31 28.71 17.69
C MET A 646 13.13 28.47 16.69
N VAL A 647 12.34 29.40 16.13
CA VAL A 647 12.32 30.85 15.92
C VAL A 647 10.84 31.31 15.90
N LEU A 648 10.58 32.50 16.43
CA LEU A 648 9.33 33.26 16.31
C LEU A 648 9.24 33.92 14.92
N ILE A 649 8.22 33.62 14.12
CA ILE A 649 7.84 34.47 12.97
C ILE A 649 6.47 35.07 13.29
N THR A 650 6.50 36.30 13.78
CA THR A 650 5.34 37.19 13.85
C THR A 650 5.17 37.93 12.52
N ASP A 651 3.90 38.17 12.18
CA ASP A 651 3.40 39.10 11.15
C ASP A 651 3.62 38.78 9.67
N VAL A 652 2.62 38.15 9.04
CA VAL A 652 2.08 38.63 7.74
C VAL A 652 0.60 38.22 7.61
N CYS A 653 -0.32 39.17 7.73
CA CYS A 653 -1.42 39.42 6.76
C CYS A 653 -2.52 40.33 7.35
N ARG A 654 -2.32 41.64 7.20
CA ARG A 654 -3.41 42.59 6.96
C ARG A 654 -3.72 42.58 5.46
N ARG A 655 -4.98 42.36 5.07
CA ARG A 655 -5.61 42.96 3.87
C ARG A 655 -7.14 42.87 3.99
N ARG A 656 -7.77 44.02 4.21
CA ARG A 656 -8.52 44.84 3.22
C ARG A 656 -9.92 44.30 2.95
N ILE A 657 -10.86 44.75 3.78
CA ILE A 657 -12.30 44.73 3.51
C ILE A 657 -12.59 45.86 2.50
N ARG A 658 -13.15 45.53 1.34
CA ARG A 658 -13.86 46.50 0.48
C ARG A 658 -15.32 46.50 0.91
N LYS A 659 -15.79 47.68 1.35
CA LYS A 659 -17.20 47.99 1.58
C LYS A 659 -17.95 48.00 0.24
N VAL A 660 -19.13 47.37 0.22
CA VAL A 660 -20.21 47.72 -0.71
C VAL A 660 -21.47 47.85 0.14
N GLU A 661 -22.08 49.02 0.11
CA GLU A 661 -23.35 49.34 0.77
C GLU A 661 -24.56 48.97 -0.13
N PRO A 662 -25.76 48.84 0.45
CA PRO A 662 -26.84 48.03 -0.11
C PRO A 662 -27.86 48.85 -0.92
N THR A 663 -28.50 48.22 -1.90
CA THR A 663 -29.77 48.71 -2.47
C THR A 663 -30.81 47.60 -2.56
N GLU A 664 -32.05 48.03 -2.37
CA GLU A 664 -33.26 47.34 -1.93
C GLU A 664 -33.83 46.19 -2.79
N SER A 665 -34.45 45.25 -2.05
CA SER A 665 -35.66 44.45 -2.28
C SER A 665 -36.08 44.07 -3.71
N LYS A 666 -36.21 42.76 -3.94
CA LYS A 666 -37.44 42.13 -4.46
C LYS A 666 -37.39 40.60 -4.38
N ALA A 667 -38.52 40.05 -3.92
CA ALA A 667 -39.12 38.75 -4.18
C ALA A 667 -38.28 37.46 -4.04
N VAL A 668 -38.75 36.65 -3.10
CA VAL A 668 -38.47 35.24 -2.90
C VAL A 668 -38.90 34.46 -4.16
N ASP A 669 -37.94 33.84 -4.84
CA ASP A 669 -38.19 32.66 -5.65
C ASP A 669 -37.16 31.58 -5.28
N LEU A 670 -37.70 30.44 -4.85
CA LEU A 670 -36.96 29.21 -4.60
C LEU A 670 -36.30 28.76 -5.91
N VAL A 671 -34.97 28.88 -5.98
CA VAL A 671 -34.16 28.10 -6.92
C VAL A 671 -33.19 27.26 -6.11
N MET A 672 -33.47 25.97 -6.06
CA MET A 672 -32.50 24.93 -5.72
C MET A 672 -31.30 25.07 -6.65
N VAL A 673 -30.22 25.66 -6.15
CA VAL A 673 -28.90 25.58 -6.79
C VAL A 673 -28.13 24.48 -6.08
N SER A 674 -28.16 23.34 -6.74
CA SER A 674 -27.22 22.23 -6.66
C SER A 674 -25.78 22.75 -6.57
N TYR A 675 -25.09 22.46 -5.47
CA TYR A 675 -23.64 22.35 -5.47
C TYR A 675 -23.30 20.87 -5.39
N LEU A 676 -23.03 20.33 -6.58
CA LEU A 676 -22.42 19.03 -6.86
C LEU A 676 -21.00 18.98 -6.30
#